data_AF-A0A1Z5JI97-F1
#
_entry.id   AF-A0A1Z5JI97-F1
#
_cell.length_a   1.000
_cell.length_b   1.000
_cell.length_c   1.000
_cell.angle_alpha   90.00
_cell.angle_beta   90.00
_cell.angle_gamma   90.00
#
_symmetry.space_group_name_H-M   'P 1'
#
loop_
_entity.id
_entity.type
_entity.pdbx_description
1 polymer ?
#
loop_
_entity_poly.entity_id
_entity_poly.type
_entity_poly.pdbx_seq_one_letter_code
_entity_poly.pdbx_strand_id
1 'polypeptide(L)'
;MDEYKVPLETPCVYHDANFLPFEEADLFYQQLLNDTPWEKTAKINRWVALYEEPENDLASDSTNSNAYKYRDNPQAHHQQQQQSKPFTETIKAISHKAETWYKEKNNANVHFNVCLLNFYQDGQQRIGWHCDREEIGRLTPIASISLGATRSFGIRAKQGLEKHTLELQHGSLVIMEPICQEQYVHSIPRQANVTEGRINLTFRCKQYGQDTLGEQEHERRDKWLQRMTDLPVGNLPSVYQPDDDQDGNGGCLVVFGDALSTTSQFEEESSLNRVVYTVRTNIGAEQYTVSEIWECISSESELRDRWVAIPRPWDAAGYVAICRTERPGNDEVSDLCESDSSASTAIVSKLLQLRSAHHLMQYHDHFDLHEIQEDVATIDGEQLYQFYKHRLVKGDVRIPNLQGPNKRSFRVTCDRIGGPHAFRAPQVEFEIGGALSEYYKDTCHPQMEDYDVQIRVDVVGNVVMVGTQLNVEEMARRHFTRFRNGVTIKCNLAYVMLRCANVQPGHLVVDPFCGGGTILLEAMEMTGKQVKCIGMDVSGKSARGARENARAENCPPGSCEIHCTDARALRKHLQDESVDSIVSNLPWGVMTGSKNVNDLQSLYEIFLRTAWYVLKDKGRIVMLVLRGLQLTRIVRKLSGRYRLLRCNVVRTTNNLPCIVVIEKIGVDTLNDAIKGQLAYMSQYVNVSSEMYHAIHMEDIAGGSEVPDRDDMP
;
A
#
# COMPACT_ATOMS: atom_id res chain seq x y z
N MET A 1 -28.54 -6.67 27.60
CA MET A 1 -28.15 -6.99 26.21
C MET A 1 -28.00 -8.49 25.91
N ASP A 2 -27.76 -9.37 26.90
CA ASP A 2 -27.36 -10.77 26.64
C ASP A 2 -28.39 -11.64 25.91
N GLU A 3 -29.70 -11.39 26.08
CA GLU A 3 -30.76 -12.12 25.38
C GLU A 3 -30.77 -11.90 23.86
N TYR A 4 -30.33 -10.73 23.40
CA TYR A 4 -30.32 -10.33 21.99
C TYR A 4 -28.97 -10.57 21.32
N LYS A 5 -28.01 -11.12 22.06
CA LYS A 5 -26.63 -11.21 21.63
C LYS A 5 -26.46 -12.31 20.58
N VAL A 6 -25.86 -11.95 19.46
CA VAL A 6 -25.45 -12.92 18.44
C VAL A 6 -24.24 -13.69 18.99
N PRO A 7 -24.21 -15.03 18.92
CA PRO A 7 -23.16 -15.86 19.52
C PRO A 7 -21.86 -15.81 18.70
N LEU A 8 -21.21 -14.64 18.68
CA LEU A 8 -19.90 -14.41 18.07
C LEU A 8 -18.77 -14.64 19.09
N GLU A 9 -17.57 -15.02 18.63
CA GLU A 9 -16.38 -15.13 19.48
C GLU A 9 -16.11 -13.84 20.28
N THR A 10 -16.26 -12.69 19.63
CA THR A 10 -16.26 -11.38 20.29
C THR A 10 -17.67 -10.79 20.24
N PRO A 11 -18.31 -10.58 21.40
CA PRO A 11 -19.72 -10.22 21.45
C PRO A 11 -19.92 -8.75 21.10
N CYS A 12 -20.30 -8.50 19.85
CA CYS A 12 -20.35 -7.14 19.30
C CYS A 12 -21.54 -6.88 18.36
N VAL A 13 -22.43 -7.87 18.21
CA VAL A 13 -23.65 -7.74 17.41
C VAL A 13 -24.84 -8.19 18.25
N TYR A 14 -25.90 -7.39 18.21
CA TYR A 14 -27.17 -7.68 18.87
C TYR A 14 -28.30 -7.65 17.85
N HIS A 15 -29.24 -8.58 17.95
CA HIS A 15 -30.38 -8.70 17.06
C HIS A 15 -31.68 -8.82 17.86
N ASP A 16 -32.60 -7.88 17.63
CA ASP A 16 -33.95 -7.92 18.16
C ASP A 16 -34.95 -8.08 17.01
N ALA A 17 -35.50 -9.29 16.87
CA ALA A 17 -36.45 -9.64 15.83
C ALA A 17 -37.81 -8.96 16.01
N ASN A 18 -38.14 -8.48 17.22
CA ASN A 18 -39.43 -7.93 17.58
C ASN A 18 -39.33 -6.44 17.99
N PHE A 19 -38.33 -5.73 17.48
CA PHE A 19 -38.06 -4.35 17.84
C PHE A 19 -39.24 -3.41 17.54
N LEU A 20 -39.83 -3.51 16.34
CA LEU A 20 -41.07 -2.82 15.99
C LEU A 20 -42.25 -3.81 15.93
N PRO A 21 -43.41 -3.47 16.51
CA PRO A 21 -44.65 -4.18 16.23
C PRO A 21 -44.99 -4.17 14.74
N PHE A 22 -45.61 -5.24 14.25
CA PHE A 22 -45.92 -5.41 12.83
C PHE A 22 -46.70 -4.22 12.22
N GLU A 23 -47.77 -3.77 12.88
CA GLU A 23 -48.60 -2.66 12.39
C GLU A 23 -47.81 -1.35 12.24
N GLU A 24 -46.89 -1.09 13.17
CA GLU A 24 -46.04 0.10 13.15
C GLU A 24 -44.95 -0.02 12.08
N ALA A 25 -44.33 -1.20 11.96
CA ALA A 25 -43.33 -1.48 10.93
C ALA A 25 -43.94 -1.35 9.51
N ASP A 26 -45.18 -1.80 9.31
CA ASP A 26 -45.87 -1.71 8.02
C ASP A 26 -46.21 -0.25 7.69
N LEU A 27 -46.71 0.51 8.67
CA LEU A 27 -46.94 1.95 8.51
C LEU A 27 -45.67 2.68 8.09
N PHE A 28 -44.54 2.43 8.77
CA PHE A 28 -43.26 3.04 8.41
C PHE A 28 -42.75 2.58 7.05
N TYR A 29 -42.94 1.30 6.70
CA TYR A 29 -42.56 0.80 5.38
C TYR A 29 -43.32 1.52 4.27
N GLN A 30 -44.64 1.65 4.38
CA GLN A 30 -45.48 2.33 3.40
C GLN A 30 -45.13 3.82 3.29
N GLN A 31 -44.93 4.51 4.41
CA GLN A 31 -44.53 5.92 4.42
C GLN A 31 -43.17 6.11 3.73
N LEU A 32 -42.16 5.34 4.12
CA LEU A 32 -40.83 5.47 3.52
C LEU A 32 -40.82 5.06 2.05
N LEU A 33 -41.60 4.05 1.64
CA LEU A 33 -41.67 3.63 0.25
C LEU A 33 -42.22 4.75 -0.64
N ASN A 34 -43.25 5.46 -0.19
CA ASN A 34 -43.95 6.48 -0.97
C ASN A 34 -43.31 7.88 -0.87
N ASP A 35 -42.83 8.26 0.32
CA ASP A 35 -42.40 9.63 0.61
C ASP A 35 -40.88 9.82 0.43
N THR A 36 -40.12 8.73 0.35
CA THR A 36 -38.67 8.81 0.14
C THR A 36 -38.37 9.10 -1.33
N PRO A 37 -37.62 10.16 -1.64
CA PRO A 37 -37.16 10.47 -2.98
C PRO A 37 -35.99 9.53 -3.33
N TRP A 38 -36.32 8.31 -3.73
CA TRP A 38 -35.35 7.26 -4.03
C TRP A 38 -34.45 7.60 -5.21
N GLU A 39 -33.14 7.49 -5.00
CA GLU A 39 -32.16 7.65 -6.06
C GLU A 39 -31.52 6.29 -6.37
N LYS A 40 -31.48 5.91 -7.65
CA LYS A 40 -30.88 4.65 -8.07
C LYS A 40 -29.36 4.80 -8.12
N THR A 41 -28.63 4.00 -7.35
CA THR A 41 -27.17 4.02 -7.45
C THR A 41 -26.69 3.13 -8.59
N ALA A 42 -25.85 3.66 -9.49
CA ALA A 42 -25.30 2.91 -10.62
C ALA A 42 -24.41 1.71 -10.20
N LYS A 43 -23.92 1.70 -8.96
CA LYS A 43 -22.85 0.83 -8.46
C LYS A 43 -23.31 -0.38 -7.65
N ILE A 44 -24.50 -0.30 -7.06
CA ILE A 44 -25.15 -1.37 -6.32
C ILE A 44 -26.58 -1.28 -6.81
N ASN A 45 -27.04 -2.25 -7.61
CA ASN A 45 -28.41 -2.23 -8.16
C ASN A 45 -29.41 -2.23 -6.99
N ARG A 46 -29.69 -1.06 -6.41
CA ARG A 46 -30.56 -0.76 -5.27
C ARG A 46 -30.78 0.76 -5.23
N TRP A 47 -31.80 1.17 -4.50
CA TRP A 47 -32.14 2.58 -4.35
C TRP A 47 -31.68 3.09 -2.99
N VAL A 48 -31.22 4.33 -2.90
CA VAL A 48 -30.72 4.92 -1.65
C VAL A 48 -31.30 6.31 -1.42
N ALA A 49 -31.33 6.71 -0.15
CA ALA A 49 -31.59 8.09 0.26
C ALA A 49 -30.81 8.40 1.55
N LEU A 50 -30.28 9.61 1.65
CA LEU A 50 -29.46 10.05 2.78
C LEU A 50 -30.14 11.17 3.57
N TYR A 51 -30.23 10.97 4.89
CA TYR A 51 -30.79 11.92 5.82
C TYR A 51 -29.78 12.28 6.92
N GLU A 52 -29.80 13.53 7.38
CA GLU A 52 -28.94 14.07 8.44
C GLU A 52 -29.72 15.10 9.26
N GLU A 53 -29.55 15.13 10.57
CA GLU A 53 -30.12 16.20 11.40
C GLU A 53 -29.25 17.47 11.32
N PRO A 54 -29.83 18.66 11.08
CA PRO A 54 -29.10 19.91 11.08
C PRO A 54 -28.50 20.20 12.47
N GLU A 55 -27.36 20.88 12.49
CA GLU A 55 -26.66 21.28 13.71
C GLU A 55 -27.59 22.15 14.57
N ASN A 56 -27.80 21.79 15.85
CA ASN A 56 -28.54 22.63 16.77
C ASN A 56 -27.81 23.97 16.93
N ASP A 57 -28.53 25.06 16.64
CA ASP A 57 -28.12 26.47 16.76
C ASP A 57 -27.38 26.78 18.09
N LEU A 58 -26.05 26.69 18.09
CA LEU A 58 -25.15 27.35 19.05
C LEU A 58 -23.82 27.76 18.40
N ALA A 59 -23.85 28.34 17.20
CA ALA A 59 -22.84 29.30 16.75
C ALA A 59 -23.26 29.90 15.40
N SER A 60 -23.88 31.08 15.46
CA SER A 60 -23.88 32.00 14.33
C SER A 60 -22.43 32.41 14.02
N ASP A 61 -21.80 31.76 13.05
CA ASP A 61 -20.94 32.48 12.11
C ASP A 61 -20.66 31.65 10.86
N SER A 62 -20.83 32.34 9.74
CA SER A 62 -20.77 31.87 8.36
C SER A 62 -19.45 31.17 7.97
N THR A 63 -19.55 30.22 7.02
CA THR A 63 -18.57 29.77 6.00
C THR A 63 -17.94 28.36 6.05
N ASN A 64 -18.42 27.40 6.84
CA ASN A 64 -17.99 25.98 6.69
C ASN A 64 -19.18 25.00 6.62
N SER A 65 -19.65 24.69 5.41
CA SER A 65 -20.66 23.64 5.21
C SER A 65 -20.04 22.24 5.33
N ASN A 66 -19.94 21.72 6.55
CA ASN A 66 -19.53 20.33 6.81
C ASN A 66 -20.69 19.33 6.63
N ALA A 67 -21.36 19.39 5.48
CA ALA A 67 -22.41 18.43 5.09
C ALA A 67 -21.81 17.03 4.89
N TYR A 68 -22.51 15.98 5.36
CA TYR A 68 -22.04 14.60 5.26
C TYR A 68 -21.92 14.10 3.81
N LYS A 69 -20.82 13.38 3.51
CA LYS A 69 -20.51 12.88 2.16
C LYS A 69 -20.66 11.36 2.09
N TYR A 70 -21.81 10.86 1.65
CA TYR A 70 -21.95 9.44 1.33
C TYR A 70 -21.26 9.09 0.00
N ARG A 71 -20.01 8.61 0.07
CA ARG A 71 -19.12 8.36 -1.09
C ARG A 71 -19.43 7.12 -1.94
N ASP A 72 -20.62 6.53 -1.83
CA ASP A 72 -21.02 5.37 -2.65
C ASP A 72 -21.83 5.71 -3.92
N ASN A 73 -22.15 6.99 -4.17
CA ASN A 73 -22.80 7.46 -5.40
C ASN A 73 -21.77 7.99 -6.43
N PRO A 74 -21.64 7.41 -7.63
CA PRO A 74 -20.70 7.85 -8.67
C PRO A 74 -21.09 9.16 -9.40
N GLN A 75 -22.17 9.86 -9.02
CA GLN A 75 -22.58 11.13 -9.65
C GLN A 75 -22.22 12.42 -8.85
N ALA A 76 -21.49 12.33 -7.75
CA ALA A 76 -21.21 13.48 -6.86
C ALA A 76 -20.13 14.47 -7.35
N HIS A 77 -19.90 14.59 -8.66
CA HIS A 77 -19.08 15.66 -9.25
C HIS A 77 -19.83 16.57 -10.23
N HIS A 78 -21.13 16.34 -10.46
CA HIS A 78 -22.01 17.36 -11.02
C HIS A 78 -22.84 18.02 -9.92
N GLN A 79 -23.27 19.25 -10.15
CA GLN A 79 -23.92 20.19 -9.21
C GLN A 79 -25.30 19.76 -8.67
N GLN A 80 -25.48 18.49 -8.31
CA GLN A 80 -26.46 18.04 -7.33
C GLN A 80 -25.76 17.03 -6.42
N GLN A 81 -25.00 17.58 -5.47
CA GLN A 81 -24.58 16.85 -4.26
C GLN A 81 -25.83 16.18 -3.69
N GLN A 82 -25.74 14.91 -3.24
CA GLN A 82 -26.82 14.28 -2.50
C GLN A 82 -26.93 15.03 -1.17
N GLN A 83 -27.65 16.15 -1.20
CA GLN A 83 -27.82 17.05 -0.09
C GLN A 83 -28.57 16.23 0.95
N SER A 84 -27.92 15.98 2.09
CA SER A 84 -28.55 15.24 3.16
C SER A 84 -29.87 15.95 3.51
N LYS A 85 -30.95 15.18 3.52
CA LYS A 85 -32.29 15.72 3.82
C LYS A 85 -32.47 15.73 5.34
N PRO A 86 -33.18 16.72 5.90
CA PRO A 86 -33.51 16.67 7.31
C PRO A 86 -34.32 15.41 7.60
N PHE A 87 -34.08 14.79 8.76
CA PHE A 87 -34.87 13.62 9.18
C PHE A 87 -36.37 13.93 9.08
N THR A 88 -37.12 13.07 8.38
CA THR A 88 -38.58 13.11 8.40
C THR A 88 -39.09 12.69 9.78
N GLU A 89 -40.34 13.01 10.10
CA GLU A 89 -40.96 12.56 11.36
C GLU A 89 -40.92 11.03 11.52
N THR A 90 -41.06 10.28 10.42
CA THR A 90 -40.89 8.83 10.38
C THR A 90 -39.46 8.40 10.78
N ILE A 91 -38.43 9.03 10.20
CA ILE A 91 -37.04 8.70 10.51
C ILE A 91 -36.68 9.09 11.94
N LYS A 92 -37.16 10.24 12.44
CA LYS A 92 -36.98 10.66 13.85
C LYS A 92 -37.63 9.67 14.81
N ALA A 93 -38.86 9.22 14.52
CA ALA A 93 -39.57 8.26 15.37
C ALA A 93 -38.81 6.93 15.47
N ILE A 94 -38.31 6.41 14.34
CA ILE A 94 -37.50 5.18 14.33
C ILE A 94 -36.17 5.39 15.06
N SER A 95 -35.50 6.53 14.83
CA SER A 95 -34.25 6.89 15.49
C SER A 95 -34.42 6.90 17.01
N HIS A 96 -35.44 7.62 17.51
CA HIS A 96 -35.70 7.75 18.94
C HIS A 96 -36.00 6.40 19.62
N LYS A 97 -36.69 5.50 18.92
CA LYS A 97 -36.91 4.12 19.40
C LYS A 97 -35.60 3.33 19.47
N ALA A 98 -34.74 3.46 18.47
CA ALA A 98 -33.43 2.79 18.47
C ALA A 98 -32.52 3.34 19.57
N GLU A 99 -32.51 4.65 19.80
CA GLU A 99 -31.79 5.30 20.91
C GLU A 99 -32.32 4.83 22.27
N THR A 100 -33.65 4.77 22.43
CA THR A 100 -34.30 4.31 23.67
C THR A 100 -33.97 2.84 23.94
N TRP A 101 -34.10 1.98 22.93
CA TRP A 101 -33.72 0.57 23.04
C TRP A 101 -32.25 0.43 23.44
N TYR A 102 -31.35 1.18 22.81
CA TYR A 102 -29.93 1.12 23.12
C TYR A 102 -29.65 1.58 24.57
N LYS A 103 -30.29 2.66 25.00
CA LYS A 103 -30.19 3.17 26.38
C LYS A 103 -30.69 2.17 27.41
N GLU A 104 -31.86 1.58 27.20
CA GLU A 104 -32.44 0.61 28.12
C GLU A 104 -31.61 -0.67 28.23
N LYS A 105 -31.03 -1.13 27.12
CA LYS A 105 -30.33 -2.42 27.08
C LYS A 105 -28.83 -2.33 27.38
N ASN A 106 -28.20 -1.15 27.19
CA ASN A 106 -26.76 -0.91 27.39
C ASN A 106 -26.42 0.14 28.45
N ASN A 107 -27.41 0.80 29.05
CA ASN A 107 -27.22 1.88 30.03
C ASN A 107 -26.30 3.02 29.54
N ALA A 108 -26.31 3.28 28.23
CA ALA A 108 -25.49 4.29 27.56
C ALA A 108 -26.36 5.12 26.63
N ASN A 109 -26.14 6.44 26.59
CA ASN A 109 -26.84 7.32 25.67
C ASN A 109 -26.13 7.34 24.32
N VAL A 110 -26.89 7.28 23.25
CA VAL A 110 -26.44 7.50 21.87
C VAL A 110 -27.37 8.49 21.20
N HIS A 111 -26.84 9.21 20.22
CA HIS A 111 -27.63 10.13 19.41
C HIS A 111 -27.34 9.88 17.94
N PHE A 112 -28.32 9.31 17.24
CA PHE A 112 -28.19 8.97 15.83
C PHE A 112 -28.65 10.15 14.98
N ASN A 113 -27.70 10.86 14.39
CA ASN A 113 -27.93 12.07 13.60
C ASN A 113 -27.66 11.89 12.09
N VAL A 114 -27.28 10.69 11.65
CA VAL A 114 -27.14 10.33 10.24
C VAL A 114 -27.91 9.04 9.97
N CYS A 115 -28.72 9.03 8.91
CA CYS A 115 -29.47 7.84 8.48
C CYS A 115 -29.33 7.61 6.97
N LEU A 116 -28.86 6.42 6.61
CA LEU A 116 -28.82 5.97 5.22
C LEU A 116 -29.91 4.93 4.98
N LEU A 117 -30.81 5.22 4.05
CA LEU A 117 -31.84 4.29 3.58
C LEU A 117 -31.33 3.51 2.38
N ASN A 118 -31.58 2.21 2.37
CA ASN A 118 -31.32 1.32 1.24
C ASN A 118 -32.59 0.53 0.92
N PHE A 119 -33.13 0.69 -0.28
CA PHE A 119 -34.27 -0.06 -0.77
C PHE A 119 -33.86 -1.12 -1.79
N TYR A 120 -34.11 -2.37 -1.42
CA TYR A 120 -33.98 -3.56 -2.24
C TYR A 120 -35.37 -3.92 -2.74
N GLN A 121 -35.63 -3.82 -4.03
CA GLN A 121 -36.91 -4.17 -4.67
C GLN A 121 -37.20 -5.67 -4.60
N ASP A 122 -36.15 -6.50 -4.58
CA ASP A 122 -36.26 -7.95 -4.54
C ASP A 122 -34.98 -8.62 -3.98
N GLY A 123 -34.96 -9.95 -4.03
CA GLY A 123 -33.83 -10.79 -3.65
C GLY A 123 -32.67 -10.86 -4.64
N GLN A 124 -32.78 -10.26 -5.84
CA GLN A 124 -31.69 -10.21 -6.82
C GLN A 124 -30.62 -9.20 -6.40
N GLN A 125 -31.06 -8.14 -5.72
CA GLN A 125 -30.20 -7.07 -5.23
C GLN A 125 -29.47 -7.51 -3.95
N ARG A 126 -28.14 -7.28 -3.91
CA ARG A 126 -27.24 -7.81 -2.88
C ARG A 126 -26.23 -6.78 -2.40
N ILE A 127 -25.60 -7.05 -1.26
CA ILE A 127 -24.37 -6.37 -0.83
C ILE A 127 -23.33 -7.44 -0.51
N GLY A 128 -22.17 -7.36 -1.17
CA GLY A 128 -21.05 -8.25 -0.87
C GLY A 128 -20.51 -8.08 0.56
N TRP A 129 -19.60 -8.95 0.95
CA TRP A 129 -18.93 -8.87 2.25
C TRP A 129 -18.19 -7.55 2.41
N HIS A 130 -18.58 -6.77 3.42
CA HIS A 130 -17.99 -5.47 3.73
C HIS A 130 -18.02 -5.21 5.24
N CYS A 131 -17.27 -4.20 5.67
CA CYS A 131 -17.49 -3.53 6.95
C CYS A 131 -17.79 -2.06 6.63
N ASP A 132 -18.62 -1.43 7.44
CA ASP A 132 -18.88 0.00 7.33
C ASP A 132 -17.57 0.77 7.60
N ARG A 133 -17.32 1.83 6.81
CA ARG A 133 -16.07 2.59 6.89
C ARG A 133 -16.07 3.58 8.06
N GLU A 134 -14.86 3.84 8.55
CA GLU A 134 -14.48 4.60 9.75
C GLU A 134 -14.75 6.11 9.71
N GLU A 135 -15.29 6.62 8.60
CA GLU A 135 -15.44 8.05 8.30
C GLU A 135 -16.53 8.74 9.16
N ILE A 136 -17.21 8.01 10.07
CA ILE A 136 -18.34 8.54 10.88
C ILE A 136 -18.25 8.07 12.34
N GLY A 137 -17.03 8.05 12.89
CA GLY A 137 -16.82 7.78 14.31
C GLY A 137 -16.57 6.30 14.60
N ARG A 138 -15.27 5.94 14.63
CA ARG A 138 -14.71 4.65 15.12
C ARG A 138 -15.17 4.22 16.52
N LEU A 139 -15.97 5.02 17.23
CA LEU A 139 -16.29 4.82 18.64
C LEU A 139 -17.80 4.76 18.91
N THR A 140 -18.65 4.70 17.88
CA THR A 140 -20.10 4.69 18.07
C THR A 140 -20.78 3.50 17.40
N PRO A 141 -21.86 2.97 17.99
CA PRO A 141 -22.58 1.83 17.45
C PRO A 141 -23.32 2.21 16.15
N ILE A 142 -23.61 1.21 15.33
CA ILE A 142 -24.47 1.34 14.15
C ILE A 142 -25.78 0.62 14.46
N ALA A 143 -26.91 1.28 14.22
CA ALA A 143 -28.23 0.67 14.30
C ALA A 143 -28.80 0.44 12.89
N SER A 144 -29.19 -0.79 12.59
CA SER A 144 -29.75 -1.20 11.30
C SER A 144 -31.14 -1.77 11.48
N ILE A 145 -32.16 -1.09 10.95
CA ILE A 145 -33.56 -1.51 11.03
C ILE A 145 -34.02 -2.02 9.68
N SER A 146 -34.71 -3.16 9.68
CA SER A 146 -35.19 -3.87 8.49
C SER A 146 -36.71 -3.77 8.36
N LEU A 147 -37.22 -3.27 7.23
CA LEU A 147 -38.65 -3.17 6.93
C LEU A 147 -38.96 -3.86 5.58
N GLY A 148 -40.15 -4.45 5.42
CA GLY A 148 -40.51 -5.27 4.27
C GLY A 148 -40.00 -6.71 4.34
N ALA A 149 -39.61 -7.25 3.19
CA ALA A 149 -39.26 -8.66 3.01
C ALA A 149 -38.13 -9.13 3.93
N THR A 150 -38.28 -10.36 4.45
CA THR A 150 -37.23 -11.00 5.27
C THR A 150 -36.02 -11.34 4.40
N ARG A 151 -34.82 -11.01 4.89
CA ARG A 151 -33.55 -11.27 4.18
C ARG A 151 -32.51 -11.84 5.12
N SER A 152 -31.69 -12.74 4.59
CA SER A 152 -30.54 -13.26 5.32
C SER A 152 -29.46 -12.18 5.43
N PHE A 153 -28.83 -12.07 6.59
CA PHE A 153 -27.71 -11.19 6.88
C PHE A 153 -26.54 -12.03 7.37
N GLY A 154 -25.54 -12.17 6.51
CA GLY A 154 -24.34 -12.93 6.83
C GLY A 154 -23.37 -12.09 7.64
N ILE A 155 -22.77 -12.66 8.68
CA ILE A 155 -21.68 -12.10 9.46
C ILE A 155 -20.54 -13.11 9.45
N ARG A 156 -19.30 -12.69 9.19
CA ARG A 156 -18.12 -13.57 9.28
C ARG A 156 -16.92 -12.84 9.84
N ALA A 157 -16.05 -13.54 10.55
CA ALA A 157 -14.80 -12.98 11.03
C ALA A 157 -13.88 -12.63 9.85
N LYS A 158 -13.12 -11.53 9.97
CA LYS A 158 -12.08 -11.16 8.97
C LYS A 158 -10.90 -12.12 9.00
N GLN A 159 -10.64 -12.71 10.16
CA GLN A 159 -9.60 -13.71 10.40
C GLN A 159 -10.27 -14.92 11.07
N GLY A 160 -10.04 -16.14 10.55
CA GLY A 160 -10.68 -17.36 11.05
C GLY A 160 -11.78 -17.90 10.12
N LEU A 161 -12.53 -18.88 10.62
CA LEU A 161 -13.60 -19.58 9.88
C LEU A 161 -15.01 -19.30 10.41
N GLU A 162 -15.13 -18.47 11.45
CA GLU A 162 -16.42 -18.16 12.08
C GLU A 162 -17.36 -17.43 11.10
N LYS A 163 -18.58 -17.95 10.95
CA LYS A 163 -19.65 -17.38 10.13
C LYS A 163 -20.99 -17.62 10.79
N HIS A 164 -21.81 -16.58 10.84
CA HIS A 164 -23.18 -16.60 11.33
C HIS A 164 -24.11 -15.99 10.29
N THR A 165 -25.39 -16.37 10.35
CA THR A 165 -26.43 -15.80 9.47
C THR A 165 -27.65 -15.50 10.31
N LEU A 166 -28.14 -14.26 10.19
CA LEU A 166 -29.35 -13.79 10.85
C LEU A 166 -30.45 -13.63 9.80
N GLU A 167 -31.68 -13.96 10.14
CA GLU A 167 -32.84 -13.58 9.32
C GLU A 167 -33.34 -12.23 9.82
N LEU A 168 -33.32 -11.21 8.95
CA LEU A 168 -33.78 -9.86 9.27
C LEU A 168 -35.26 -9.74 8.92
N GLN A 169 -36.12 -9.97 9.91
CA GLN A 169 -37.57 -9.89 9.73
C GLN A 169 -38.08 -8.45 9.54
N HIS A 170 -39.34 -8.33 9.16
CA HIS A 170 -40.03 -7.05 9.14
C HIS A 170 -40.09 -6.45 10.56
N GLY A 171 -39.53 -5.26 10.73
CA GLY A 171 -39.47 -4.56 12.02
C GLY A 171 -38.26 -4.91 12.88
N SER A 172 -37.30 -5.72 12.39
CA SER A 172 -36.15 -6.16 13.18
C SER A 172 -35.07 -5.08 13.31
N LEU A 173 -34.33 -5.12 14.42
CA LEU A 173 -33.17 -4.26 14.71
C LEU A 173 -31.90 -5.09 14.83
N VAL A 174 -30.83 -4.63 14.18
CA VAL A 174 -29.46 -5.10 14.42
C VAL A 174 -28.63 -3.93 14.95
N ILE A 175 -27.98 -4.12 16.09
CA ILE A 175 -26.94 -3.21 16.59
C ILE A 175 -25.58 -3.83 16.33
N MET A 176 -24.68 -3.08 15.70
CA MET A 176 -23.28 -3.44 15.53
C MET A 176 -22.41 -2.47 16.33
N GLU A 177 -21.74 -2.97 17.36
CA GLU A 177 -20.77 -2.20 18.15
C GLU A 177 -19.52 -1.87 17.32
N PRO A 178 -18.74 -0.83 17.68
CA PRO A 178 -17.57 -0.41 16.90
C PRO A 178 -16.59 -1.54 16.55
N ILE A 179 -16.33 -2.44 17.52
CA ILE A 179 -15.42 -3.57 17.35
C ILE A 179 -15.90 -4.58 16.28
N CYS A 180 -17.21 -4.61 15.97
CA CYS A 180 -17.74 -5.41 14.86
C CYS A 180 -17.10 -4.99 13.53
N GLN A 181 -16.94 -3.69 13.30
CA GLN A 181 -16.36 -3.17 12.06
C GLN A 181 -14.85 -3.41 11.97
N GLU A 182 -14.19 -3.65 13.10
CA GLU A 182 -12.77 -4.02 13.15
C GLU A 182 -12.55 -5.50 12.84
N GLN A 183 -13.34 -6.38 13.46
CA GLN A 183 -13.08 -7.83 13.47
C GLN A 183 -13.94 -8.65 12.50
N TYR A 184 -15.10 -8.14 12.09
CA TYR A 184 -16.06 -8.87 11.26
C TYR A 184 -16.36 -8.13 9.95
N VAL A 185 -16.88 -8.87 8.98
CA VAL A 185 -17.52 -8.33 7.77
C VAL A 185 -18.90 -8.95 7.62
N HIS A 186 -19.82 -8.19 7.03
CA HIS A 186 -21.21 -8.57 6.86
C HIS A 186 -21.69 -8.42 5.41
N SER A 187 -22.78 -9.11 5.06
CA SER A 187 -23.33 -9.13 3.70
C SER A 187 -24.84 -9.37 3.68
N ILE A 188 -25.48 -8.94 2.60
CA ILE A 188 -26.84 -9.36 2.22
C ILE A 188 -26.70 -10.18 0.94
N PRO A 189 -26.83 -11.52 0.98
CA PRO A 189 -26.65 -12.38 -0.18
C PRO A 189 -27.83 -12.25 -1.15
N ARG A 190 -27.61 -12.73 -2.38
CA ARG A 190 -28.67 -12.87 -3.39
C ARG A 190 -29.60 -14.03 -2.99
N GLN A 191 -30.90 -13.81 -3.00
CA GLN A 191 -31.93 -14.80 -2.63
C GLN A 191 -33.03 -14.78 -3.68
N ALA A 192 -32.89 -15.59 -4.73
CA ALA A 192 -33.79 -15.56 -5.90
C ALA A 192 -35.27 -15.83 -5.58
N ASN A 193 -35.55 -16.45 -4.43
CA ASN A 193 -36.89 -16.75 -3.92
C ASN A 193 -37.59 -15.56 -3.24
N VAL A 194 -36.90 -14.44 -3.00
CA VAL A 194 -37.49 -13.23 -2.42
C VAL A 194 -37.93 -12.30 -3.54
N THR A 195 -39.23 -12.10 -3.68
CA THR A 195 -39.85 -11.27 -4.74
C THR A 195 -40.38 -9.93 -4.22
N GLU A 196 -40.38 -9.73 -2.91
CA GLU A 196 -40.88 -8.53 -2.24
C GLU A 196 -39.75 -7.58 -1.85
N GLY A 197 -40.10 -6.29 -1.71
CA GLY A 197 -39.16 -5.23 -1.39
C GLY A 197 -38.78 -5.17 0.09
N ARG A 198 -37.56 -4.71 0.38
CA ARG A 198 -37.01 -4.48 1.72
C ARG A 198 -36.34 -3.11 1.80
N ILE A 199 -36.70 -2.32 2.80
CA ILE A 199 -36.03 -1.06 3.16
C ILE A 199 -35.15 -1.32 4.38
N ASN A 200 -33.89 -0.89 4.33
CA ASN A 200 -32.97 -0.90 5.46
C ASN A 200 -32.62 0.54 5.85
N LEU A 201 -32.84 0.89 7.11
CA LEU A 201 -32.39 2.16 7.70
C LEU A 201 -31.11 1.90 8.49
N THR A 202 -30.01 2.55 8.10
CA THR A 202 -28.73 2.47 8.81
C THR A 202 -28.45 3.79 9.51
N PHE A 203 -28.64 3.82 10.82
CA PHE A 203 -28.40 4.95 11.70
C PHE A 203 -26.96 4.95 12.24
N ARG A 204 -26.36 6.14 12.31
CA ARG A 204 -24.98 6.37 12.74
C ARG A 204 -24.86 7.67 13.53
N CYS A 205 -23.80 7.80 14.34
CA CYS A 205 -23.51 8.98 15.14
C CYS A 205 -22.32 9.75 14.54
N LYS A 206 -22.55 10.97 14.05
CA LYS A 206 -21.53 11.90 13.58
C LYS A 206 -21.25 12.94 14.68
N GLN A 207 -19.98 13.15 15.05
CA GLN A 207 -19.61 14.31 15.87
C GLN A 207 -19.30 15.49 14.94
N TYR A 208 -20.00 16.61 15.09
CA TYR A 208 -19.73 17.83 14.33
C TYR A 208 -18.54 18.60 14.95
N GLY A 209 -17.71 19.22 14.11
CA GLY A 209 -16.66 20.16 14.55
C GLY A 209 -15.20 19.68 14.47
N GLN A 210 -14.93 18.41 14.15
CA GLN A 210 -13.58 17.95 13.76
C GLN A 210 -13.72 16.88 12.68
N ASP A 211 -13.03 17.03 11.54
CA ASP A 211 -12.83 15.92 10.61
C ASP A 211 -12.31 14.74 11.44
N THR A 212 -12.93 13.56 11.32
CA THR A 212 -12.44 12.40 12.04
C THR A 212 -10.98 12.15 11.66
N LEU A 213 -10.17 11.63 12.58
CA LEU A 213 -8.75 11.31 12.28
C LEU A 213 -8.64 10.46 10.99
N GLY A 214 -9.59 9.56 10.76
CA GLY A 214 -9.68 8.73 9.56
C GLY A 214 -9.95 9.54 8.28
N GLU A 215 -10.84 10.52 8.31
CA GLU A 215 -11.11 11.40 7.17
C GLU A 215 -9.90 12.29 6.84
N GLN A 216 -9.25 12.88 7.85
CA GLN A 216 -8.03 13.67 7.67
C GLN A 216 -6.88 12.84 7.11
N GLU A 217 -6.70 11.61 7.60
CA GLU A 217 -5.67 10.69 7.11
C GLU A 217 -5.97 10.23 5.67
N HIS A 218 -7.24 9.98 5.34
CA HIS A 218 -7.65 9.58 3.99
C HIS A 218 -7.47 10.72 2.99
N GLU A 219 -7.90 11.93 3.32
CA GLU A 219 -7.75 13.08 2.43
C GLU A 219 -6.28 13.45 2.24
N ARG A 220 -5.47 13.40 3.30
CA ARG A 220 -4.01 13.55 3.20
C ARG A 220 -3.41 12.47 2.32
N ARG A 221 -3.84 11.21 2.47
CA ARG A 221 -3.36 10.09 1.65
C ARG A 221 -3.71 10.29 0.18
N ASP A 222 -4.95 10.65 -0.13
CA ASP A 222 -5.41 10.79 -1.51
C ASP A 222 -4.74 11.97 -2.21
N LYS A 223 -4.63 13.14 -1.53
CA LYS A 223 -3.88 14.30 -2.04
C LYS A 223 -2.41 13.98 -2.31
N TRP A 224 -1.78 13.14 -1.48
CA TRP A 224 -0.39 12.73 -1.67
C TRP A 224 -0.22 11.61 -2.70
N LEU A 225 -1.18 10.69 -2.82
CA LEU A 225 -1.19 9.69 -3.89
C LEU A 225 -1.25 10.37 -5.25
N GLN A 226 -2.08 11.40 -5.38
CA GLN A 226 -2.12 12.25 -6.58
C GLN A 226 -0.75 12.88 -6.85
N ARG A 227 -0.13 13.53 -5.85
CA ARG A 227 1.22 14.08 -6.01
C ARG A 227 2.25 13.02 -6.44
N MET A 228 2.18 11.81 -5.90
CA MET A 228 3.14 10.74 -6.22
C MET A 228 2.96 10.18 -7.63
N THR A 229 1.71 10.10 -8.13
CA THR A 229 1.46 9.73 -9.54
C THR A 229 1.91 10.83 -10.48
N ASP A 230 1.79 12.09 -10.06
CA ASP A 230 2.09 13.27 -10.90
C ASP A 230 3.58 13.69 -10.84
N LEU A 231 4.42 13.01 -10.05
CA LEU A 231 5.85 13.33 -9.96
C LEU A 231 6.60 12.85 -11.22
N PRO A 232 7.24 13.75 -12.00
CA PRO A 232 8.02 13.36 -13.16
C PRO A 232 9.30 12.60 -12.75
N VAL A 233 9.79 11.74 -13.65
CA VAL A 233 10.99 10.89 -13.45
C VAL A 233 12.23 11.71 -13.03
N GLY A 234 12.33 12.96 -13.49
CA GLY A 234 13.50 13.85 -13.29
C GLY A 234 13.68 14.48 -11.90
N ASN A 235 12.72 14.34 -10.98
CA ASN A 235 12.88 14.79 -9.58
C ASN A 235 13.38 13.67 -8.63
N LEU A 236 13.78 12.53 -9.19
CA LEU A 236 14.57 11.50 -8.51
C LEU A 236 16.07 11.85 -8.71
N PRO A 237 16.94 11.70 -7.68
CA PRO A 237 18.30 12.23 -7.69
C PRO A 237 19.16 11.76 -8.87
N SER A 238 19.90 12.71 -9.48
CA SER A 238 20.67 12.62 -10.73
C SER A 238 21.98 11.82 -10.64
N VAL A 239 22.53 11.41 -11.81
CA VAL A 239 23.77 10.63 -11.96
C VAL A 239 24.86 11.30 -12.81
N TYR A 240 26.07 10.83 -12.53
CA TYR A 240 27.38 11.02 -13.15
C TYR A 240 27.62 10.08 -14.36
N GLN A 241 28.17 10.59 -15.47
CA GLN A 241 28.76 9.78 -16.54
C GLN A 241 30.22 9.44 -16.18
N PRO A 242 30.69 8.19 -16.33
CA PRO A 242 32.11 7.95 -16.41
C PRO A 242 32.57 8.43 -17.79
N ASP A 243 33.28 9.55 -17.84
CA ASP A 243 34.17 9.83 -18.96
C ASP A 243 35.18 8.69 -19.10
N ASP A 244 35.64 8.49 -20.33
CA ASP A 244 36.64 7.53 -20.79
C ASP A 244 37.94 7.57 -19.97
N ASP A 245 37.96 7.01 -18.76
CA ASP A 245 39.20 6.63 -18.10
C ASP A 245 39.53 5.18 -18.47
N GLN A 246 40.33 5.09 -19.54
CA GLN A 246 41.16 3.95 -19.84
C GLN A 246 42.13 3.71 -18.67
N ASP A 247 41.70 2.95 -17.67
CA ASP A 247 42.65 2.20 -16.85
C ASP A 247 41.99 0.91 -16.37
N GLY A 248 42.36 -0.18 -17.03
CA GLY A 248 41.97 -1.53 -16.66
C GLY A 248 42.59 -1.94 -15.33
N ASN A 249 41.83 -1.85 -14.24
CA ASN A 249 41.97 -2.79 -13.12
C ASN A 249 40.78 -2.72 -12.13
N GLY A 250 40.11 -3.86 -11.95
CA GLY A 250 39.17 -4.10 -10.84
C GLY A 250 37.69 -3.93 -11.19
N GLY A 251 36.96 -5.05 -11.32
CA GLY A 251 35.51 -5.05 -11.46
C GLY A 251 34.83 -4.31 -10.29
N CYS A 252 34.40 -3.09 -10.54
CA CYS A 252 33.66 -2.29 -9.57
C CYS A 252 32.24 -2.87 -9.45
N LEU A 253 31.93 -3.48 -8.31
CA LEU A 253 30.60 -4.02 -8.01
C LEU A 253 29.62 -2.85 -7.86
N VAL A 254 28.78 -2.62 -8.86
CA VAL A 254 27.75 -1.58 -8.83
C VAL A 254 26.69 -1.95 -7.79
N VAL A 255 26.58 -1.19 -6.71
CA VAL A 255 25.53 -1.38 -5.71
C VAL A 255 24.22 -0.79 -6.22
N PHE A 256 23.10 -1.48 -5.97
CA PHE A 256 21.76 -1.04 -6.34
C PHE A 256 21.48 0.39 -5.89
N GLY A 257 21.21 1.24 -6.87
CA GLY A 257 21.00 2.65 -6.67
C GLY A 257 22.23 3.53 -6.92
N ASP A 258 23.46 3.07 -6.69
CA ASP A 258 24.66 3.93 -6.77
C ASP A 258 24.96 4.40 -8.20
N ALA A 259 24.38 3.74 -9.21
CA ALA A 259 24.46 4.08 -10.63
C ALA A 259 23.08 4.22 -11.30
N LEU A 260 22.14 4.96 -10.71
CA LEU A 260 20.83 5.23 -11.33
C LEU A 260 20.87 6.45 -12.27
N SER A 261 21.40 6.29 -13.48
CA SER A 261 21.13 7.28 -14.54
C SER A 261 19.68 7.24 -14.95
N THR A 262 19.08 8.42 -15.04
CA THR A 262 17.91 8.65 -15.87
C THR A 262 18.35 8.42 -17.31
N THR A 263 17.74 7.46 -18.01
CA THR A 263 17.51 7.63 -19.44
C THR A 263 16.70 8.91 -19.54
N SER A 264 17.38 10.00 -19.89
CA SER A 264 16.78 11.30 -20.07
C SER A 264 15.74 11.16 -21.16
N GLN A 265 14.48 11.36 -20.78
CA GLN A 265 13.37 11.67 -21.67
C GLN A 265 13.05 10.58 -22.71
N PHE A 266 11.75 10.39 -22.92
CA PHE A 266 11.26 10.03 -24.24
C PHE A 266 11.57 11.23 -25.16
N GLU A 267 12.86 11.51 -25.43
CA GLU A 267 13.18 12.23 -26.66
C GLU A 267 12.76 11.27 -27.79
N GLU A 268 12.17 11.83 -28.83
CA GLU A 268 11.53 11.16 -29.96
C GLU A 268 12.48 10.30 -30.82
N GLU A 269 13.49 9.66 -30.22
CA GLU A 269 14.39 8.68 -30.82
C GLU A 269 13.96 7.25 -30.50
N SER A 270 12.72 6.85 -30.83
CA SER A 270 12.45 5.41 -31.04
C SER A 270 11.17 5.12 -31.81
N SER A 271 11.13 5.53 -33.08
CA SER A 271 10.29 4.83 -34.07
C SER A 271 10.59 3.32 -34.21
N LEU A 272 11.55 2.78 -33.42
CA LEU A 272 12.09 1.43 -33.48
C LEU A 272 11.84 0.57 -32.20
N ASN A 273 11.32 1.12 -31.09
CA ASN A 273 11.14 0.33 -29.85
C ASN A 273 9.67 -0.04 -29.63
N ARG A 274 9.37 -1.35 -29.66
CA ARG A 274 8.02 -1.87 -29.42
C ARG A 274 7.88 -2.37 -27.98
N VAL A 275 6.90 -1.87 -27.23
CA VAL A 275 6.56 -2.41 -25.90
C VAL A 275 5.95 -3.79 -26.04
N VAL A 276 6.52 -4.78 -25.34
CA VAL A 276 6.03 -6.18 -25.38
C VAL A 276 5.51 -6.63 -24.02
N TYR A 277 6.21 -6.26 -22.95
CA TYR A 277 5.82 -6.61 -21.58
C TYR A 277 5.80 -5.37 -20.69
N THR A 278 5.01 -5.45 -19.63
CA THR A 278 5.00 -4.48 -18.54
C THR A 278 5.15 -5.19 -17.21
N VAL A 279 5.93 -4.60 -16.31
CA VAL A 279 6.15 -5.09 -14.96
C VAL A 279 5.53 -4.12 -13.99
N ARG A 280 4.59 -4.61 -13.18
CA ARG A 280 4.04 -3.85 -12.05
C ARG A 280 4.94 -4.02 -10.84
N THR A 281 5.30 -2.92 -10.21
CA THR A 281 6.20 -2.84 -9.04
C THR A 281 5.70 -1.81 -8.03
N ASN A 282 6.41 -1.63 -6.91
CA ASN A 282 6.07 -0.59 -5.94
C ASN A 282 6.29 0.80 -6.56
N ILE A 283 5.31 1.70 -6.41
CA ILE A 283 5.50 3.12 -6.74
C ILE A 283 6.65 3.68 -5.91
N GLY A 284 7.62 4.31 -6.56
CA GLY A 284 8.87 4.80 -5.98
C GLY A 284 10.02 3.79 -6.00
N ALA A 285 9.80 2.57 -6.52
CA ALA A 285 10.82 1.53 -6.66
C ALA A 285 11.02 1.05 -8.12
N GLU A 286 10.50 1.81 -9.09
CA GLU A 286 10.54 1.48 -10.52
C GLU A 286 11.98 1.38 -11.03
N GLN A 287 12.85 2.32 -10.64
CA GLN A 287 14.26 2.34 -11.00
C GLN A 287 15.02 1.09 -10.52
N TYR A 288 14.72 0.60 -9.31
CA TYR A 288 15.32 -0.65 -8.82
C TYR A 288 14.86 -1.86 -9.64
N THR A 289 13.63 -1.85 -10.12
CA THR A 289 13.10 -2.92 -10.97
C THR A 289 13.76 -2.88 -12.35
N VAL A 290 14.01 -1.70 -12.91
CA VAL A 290 14.79 -1.53 -14.15
C VAL A 290 16.21 -2.09 -13.98
N SER A 291 16.89 -1.76 -12.87
CA SER A 291 18.22 -2.31 -12.59
C SER A 291 18.21 -3.84 -12.48
N GLU A 292 17.19 -4.42 -11.84
CA GLU A 292 17.05 -5.90 -11.75
C GLU A 292 16.86 -6.52 -13.13
N ILE A 293 15.98 -5.93 -13.95
CA ILE A 293 15.75 -6.38 -15.33
C ILE A 293 17.04 -6.29 -16.15
N TRP A 294 17.78 -5.19 -16.01
CA TRP A 294 19.06 -4.98 -16.70
C TRP A 294 20.08 -6.08 -16.37
N GLU A 295 20.18 -6.49 -15.11
CA GLU A 295 21.03 -7.62 -14.70
C GLU A 295 20.58 -8.94 -15.32
N CYS A 296 19.26 -9.19 -15.36
CA CYS A 296 18.71 -10.38 -15.99
C CYS A 296 19.04 -10.45 -17.50
N ILE A 297 18.92 -9.35 -18.23
CA ILE A 297 19.16 -9.32 -19.69
C ILE A 297 20.64 -9.17 -20.05
N SER A 298 21.44 -8.47 -19.23
CA SER A 298 22.88 -8.26 -19.51
C SER A 298 23.72 -9.52 -19.35
N SER A 299 23.20 -10.52 -18.63
CA SER A 299 23.82 -11.84 -18.52
C SER A 299 23.96 -12.58 -19.86
N GLU A 300 23.19 -12.19 -20.88
CA GLU A 300 23.15 -12.83 -22.20
C GLU A 300 23.23 -11.76 -23.30
N SER A 301 24.29 -11.80 -24.12
CA SER A 301 24.53 -10.81 -25.18
C SER A 301 23.35 -10.68 -26.15
N GLU A 302 22.68 -11.79 -26.49
CA GLU A 302 21.51 -11.78 -27.37
C GLU A 302 20.32 -11.03 -26.79
N LEU A 303 20.13 -11.05 -25.46
CA LEU A 303 19.06 -10.32 -24.80
C LEU A 303 19.42 -8.85 -24.61
N ARG A 304 20.67 -8.56 -24.23
CA ARG A 304 21.17 -7.21 -24.00
C ARG A 304 20.99 -6.29 -25.21
N ASP A 305 21.25 -6.80 -26.41
CA ASP A 305 21.18 -6.00 -27.64
C ASP A 305 19.75 -5.86 -28.21
N ARG A 306 18.77 -6.59 -27.65
CA ARG A 306 17.40 -6.68 -28.16
C ARG A 306 16.35 -6.06 -27.24
N TRP A 307 16.65 -5.92 -25.95
CA TRP A 307 15.67 -5.54 -24.94
C TRP A 307 16.13 -4.34 -24.13
N VAL A 308 15.18 -3.44 -23.87
CA VAL A 308 15.37 -2.24 -23.05
C VAL A 308 14.25 -2.16 -22.01
N ALA A 309 14.59 -1.77 -20.78
CA ALA A 309 13.61 -1.54 -19.72
C ALA A 309 13.47 -0.04 -19.44
N ILE A 310 12.24 0.45 -19.36
CA ILE A 310 11.91 1.88 -19.21
C ILE A 310 11.05 2.06 -17.97
N PRO A 311 11.48 2.85 -16.96
CA PRO A 311 10.66 3.13 -15.79
C PRO A 311 9.54 4.12 -16.13
N ARG A 312 8.37 3.93 -15.51
CA ARG A 312 7.19 4.81 -15.66
C ARG A 312 6.82 5.11 -17.12
N PRO A 313 6.55 4.08 -17.94
CA PRO A 313 6.12 4.30 -19.31
C PRO A 313 4.81 5.11 -19.32
N TRP A 314 4.71 6.11 -20.19
CA TRP A 314 3.55 7.02 -20.26
C TRP A 314 3.19 7.68 -18.92
N ASP A 315 4.20 7.95 -18.09
CA ASP A 315 4.06 8.48 -16.72
C ASP A 315 3.26 7.57 -15.76
N ALA A 316 3.03 6.30 -16.12
CA ALA A 316 2.37 5.33 -15.25
C ALA A 316 3.26 4.94 -14.05
N ALA A 317 3.02 5.54 -12.89
CA ALA A 317 3.75 5.23 -11.66
C ALA A 317 3.60 3.75 -11.24
N GLY A 318 4.68 3.14 -10.73
CA GLY A 318 4.68 1.73 -10.34
C GLY A 318 4.71 0.75 -11.51
N TYR A 319 4.96 1.23 -12.73
CA TYR A 319 5.13 0.39 -13.93
C TYR A 319 6.54 0.53 -14.51
N VAL A 320 7.01 -0.54 -15.13
CA VAL A 320 8.20 -0.58 -15.97
C VAL A 320 7.83 -1.25 -17.29
N ALA A 321 8.09 -0.60 -18.43
CA ALA A 321 7.93 -1.21 -19.75
C ALA A 321 9.19 -1.98 -20.14
N ILE A 322 9.00 -3.09 -20.85
CA ILE A 322 10.06 -3.87 -21.46
C ILE A 322 9.83 -3.83 -22.97
N CYS A 323 10.74 -3.15 -23.64
CA CYS A 323 10.69 -2.86 -25.06
C CYS A 323 11.64 -3.76 -25.82
N ARG A 324 11.21 -4.20 -27.00
CA ARG A 324 12.07 -4.86 -27.98
C ARG A 324 12.57 -3.82 -28.99
N THR A 325 13.88 -3.77 -29.21
CA THR A 325 14.50 -2.91 -30.21
C THR A 325 14.42 -3.56 -31.58
N GLU A 326 13.73 -2.93 -32.53
CA GLU A 326 13.65 -3.37 -33.91
C GLU A 326 14.86 -2.81 -34.69
N ARG A 327 15.59 -3.67 -35.41
CA ARG A 327 16.71 -3.23 -36.25
C ARG A 327 16.14 -2.76 -37.60
N PRO A 328 16.44 -1.53 -38.06
CA PRO A 328 16.03 -1.11 -39.40
C PRO A 328 16.81 -1.92 -40.44
N GLY A 329 16.13 -2.75 -41.24
CA GLY A 329 16.77 -3.48 -42.34
C GLY A 329 16.13 -4.77 -42.85
N ASN A 330 15.09 -5.33 -42.23
CA ASN A 330 14.31 -6.43 -42.79
C ASN A 330 12.89 -5.97 -43.08
N ASP A 331 12.74 -5.23 -44.18
CA ASP A 331 11.45 -4.96 -44.82
C ASP A 331 10.88 -6.25 -45.41
N GLU A 332 10.32 -7.13 -44.57
CA GLU A 332 9.16 -7.93 -44.95
C GLU A 332 8.22 -8.02 -43.76
N VAL A 333 7.07 -7.37 -43.93
CA VAL A 333 5.88 -7.51 -43.11
C VAL A 333 5.48 -8.99 -43.08
N SER A 334 5.84 -9.69 -41.99
CA SER A 334 5.13 -10.90 -41.58
C SER A 334 4.58 -10.69 -40.17
N ASP A 335 3.36 -10.17 -40.13
CA ASP A 335 2.42 -10.55 -39.08
C ASP A 335 2.40 -12.09 -39.01
N LEU A 336 2.69 -12.62 -37.81
CA LEU A 336 2.61 -14.04 -37.43
C LEU A 336 3.64 -14.97 -38.11
N CYS A 337 4.66 -15.39 -37.36
CA CYS A 337 5.11 -16.81 -37.31
C CYS A 337 6.24 -17.01 -36.28
N GLU A 338 5.89 -17.67 -35.17
CA GLU A 338 6.53 -18.83 -34.49
C GLU A 338 8.06 -19.12 -34.55
N SER A 339 8.91 -18.42 -35.30
CA SER A 339 10.36 -18.67 -35.35
C SER A 339 11.18 -17.99 -34.25
N ASP A 340 10.56 -17.14 -33.43
CA ASP A 340 11.18 -16.37 -32.32
C ASP A 340 10.74 -16.87 -30.93
N SER A 341 10.13 -18.06 -30.86
CA SER A 341 9.55 -18.61 -29.63
C SER A 341 10.59 -18.86 -28.54
N SER A 342 11.80 -19.32 -28.88
CA SER A 342 12.83 -19.64 -27.90
C SER A 342 13.32 -18.42 -27.11
N ALA A 343 13.65 -17.31 -27.79
CA ALA A 343 14.12 -16.08 -27.16
C ALA A 343 13.00 -15.39 -26.35
N SER A 344 11.77 -15.42 -26.86
CA SER A 344 10.60 -14.86 -26.16
C SER A 344 10.24 -15.67 -24.91
N THR A 345 10.33 -17.00 -24.97
CA THR A 345 10.17 -17.87 -23.79
C THR A 345 11.33 -17.69 -22.80
N ALA A 346 12.57 -17.53 -23.29
CA ALA A 346 13.75 -17.32 -22.46
C ALA A 346 13.64 -16.04 -21.61
N ILE A 347 13.28 -14.90 -22.22
CA ILE A 347 13.14 -13.65 -21.45
C ILE A 347 11.99 -13.73 -20.44
N VAL A 348 10.82 -14.27 -20.82
CA VAL A 348 9.69 -14.41 -19.89
C VAL A 348 10.07 -15.26 -18.67
N SER A 349 10.82 -16.35 -18.88
CA SER A 349 11.28 -17.21 -17.79
C SER A 349 12.19 -16.48 -16.79
N LYS A 350 13.03 -15.54 -17.27
CA LYS A 350 13.88 -14.69 -16.41
C LYS A 350 13.06 -13.61 -15.72
N LEU A 351 12.14 -12.97 -16.45
CA LEU A 351 11.29 -11.91 -15.90
C LEU A 351 10.34 -12.44 -14.80
N LEU A 352 9.90 -13.70 -14.90
CA LEU A 352 9.13 -14.36 -13.85
C LEU A 352 9.94 -14.65 -12.58
N GLN A 353 11.28 -14.47 -12.60
CA GLN A 353 12.15 -14.63 -11.43
C GLN A 353 12.46 -13.30 -10.73
N LEU A 354 11.96 -12.16 -11.25
CA LEU A 354 12.17 -10.85 -10.63
C LEU A 354 11.65 -10.82 -9.20
N ARG A 355 12.47 -10.30 -8.29
CA ARG A 355 12.17 -10.22 -6.86
C ARG A 355 11.54 -8.89 -6.49
N SER A 356 11.80 -7.81 -7.23
CA SER A 356 11.21 -6.49 -7.00
C SER A 356 9.78 -6.35 -7.54
N ALA A 357 9.35 -7.22 -8.46
CA ALA A 357 8.07 -7.15 -9.14
C ALA A 357 6.87 -7.65 -8.29
N HIS A 358 5.68 -7.13 -8.58
CA HIS A 358 4.39 -7.70 -8.16
C HIS A 358 3.83 -8.65 -9.22
N HIS A 359 3.77 -8.18 -10.47
CA HIS A 359 3.21 -8.92 -11.59
C HIS A 359 3.96 -8.61 -12.88
N LEU A 360 4.13 -9.63 -13.71
CA LEU A 360 4.57 -9.52 -15.10
C LEU A 360 3.34 -9.63 -16.00
N MET A 361 3.22 -8.72 -16.97
CA MET A 361 2.12 -8.68 -17.91
C MET A 361 2.63 -8.67 -19.34
N GLN A 362 1.93 -9.39 -20.21
CA GLN A 362 1.97 -9.14 -21.64
C GLN A 362 1.19 -7.86 -21.91
N TYR A 363 1.84 -6.88 -22.53
CA TYR A 363 1.25 -5.57 -22.81
C TYR A 363 0.26 -5.65 -23.98
N HIS A 364 -0.90 -5.01 -23.85
CA HIS A 364 -1.91 -4.94 -24.91
C HIS A 364 -2.32 -3.50 -25.25
N ASP A 365 -2.51 -2.64 -24.25
CA ASP A 365 -2.93 -1.25 -24.48
C ASP A 365 -2.57 -0.35 -23.28
N HIS A 366 -2.55 0.95 -23.55
CA HIS A 366 -2.64 1.99 -22.54
C HIS A 366 -3.45 3.16 -23.12
N PHE A 367 -4.08 3.94 -22.26
CA PHE A 367 -4.72 5.19 -22.67
C PHE A 367 -4.81 6.14 -21.48
N ASP A 368 -4.85 7.43 -21.78
CA ASP A 368 -5.13 8.47 -20.79
C ASP A 368 -6.64 8.70 -20.68
N LEU A 369 -7.16 8.82 -19.46
CA LEU A 369 -8.57 9.12 -19.22
C LEU A 369 -9.00 10.46 -19.83
N HIS A 370 -8.07 11.40 -20.05
CA HIS A 370 -8.33 12.63 -20.79
C HIS A 370 -8.75 12.39 -22.25
N GLU A 371 -8.43 11.23 -22.84
CA GLU A 371 -8.92 10.83 -24.17
C GLU A 371 -10.43 10.58 -24.17
N ILE A 372 -11.02 10.25 -23.02
CA ILE A 372 -12.47 10.07 -22.86
C ILE A 372 -13.12 11.44 -22.65
N GLN A 373 -12.60 12.20 -21.70
CA GLN A 373 -13.14 13.50 -21.31
C GLN A 373 -12.08 14.34 -20.57
N GLU A 374 -12.06 15.65 -20.83
CA GLU A 374 -11.12 16.59 -20.18
C GLU A 374 -11.21 16.54 -18.65
N ASP A 375 -12.44 16.58 -18.11
CA ASP A 375 -12.68 16.40 -16.67
C ASP A 375 -12.81 14.91 -16.30
N VAL A 376 -11.67 14.30 -15.98
CA VAL A 376 -11.55 12.89 -15.57
C VAL A 376 -12.44 12.54 -14.38
N ALA A 377 -12.78 13.52 -13.52
CA ALA A 377 -13.61 13.27 -12.35
C ALA A 377 -15.07 12.97 -12.66
N THR A 378 -15.50 13.29 -13.88
CA THR A 378 -16.88 13.09 -14.34
C THR A 378 -17.08 11.81 -15.14
N ILE A 379 -15.99 11.13 -15.49
CA ILE A 379 -16.04 9.88 -16.26
C ILE A 379 -16.79 8.82 -15.46
N ASP A 380 -17.91 8.34 -15.99
CA ASP A 380 -18.65 7.22 -15.44
C ASP A 380 -18.26 5.87 -16.09
N GLY A 381 -18.87 4.79 -15.59
CA GLY A 381 -18.57 3.45 -16.10
C GLY A 381 -19.04 3.22 -17.53
N GLU A 382 -20.17 3.83 -17.94
CA GLU A 382 -20.72 3.67 -19.28
C GLU A 382 -19.80 4.33 -20.31
N GLN A 383 -19.31 5.53 -20.01
CA GLN A 383 -18.32 6.21 -20.86
C GLN A 383 -17.05 5.38 -21.02
N LEU A 384 -16.56 4.76 -19.94
CA LEU A 384 -15.40 3.87 -19.97
C LEU A 384 -15.65 2.63 -20.86
N TYR A 385 -16.83 2.00 -20.72
CA TYR A 385 -17.26 0.87 -21.54
C TYR A 385 -17.32 1.25 -23.03
N GLN A 386 -18.01 2.33 -23.37
CA GLN A 386 -18.19 2.76 -24.76
C GLN A 386 -16.85 3.13 -25.42
N PHE A 387 -16.00 3.86 -24.70
CA PHE A 387 -14.67 4.23 -25.20
C PHE A 387 -13.81 3.00 -25.48
N TYR A 388 -13.72 2.08 -24.51
CA TYR A 388 -12.87 0.90 -24.67
C TYR A 388 -13.42 -0.06 -25.74
N LYS A 389 -14.75 -0.21 -25.82
CA LYS A 389 -15.42 -0.95 -26.90
C LYS A 389 -15.12 -0.35 -28.28
N HIS A 390 -15.15 0.98 -28.41
CA HIS A 390 -14.82 1.64 -29.67
C HIS A 390 -13.39 1.32 -30.13
N ARG A 391 -12.41 1.36 -29.20
CA ARG A 391 -11.01 1.00 -29.49
C ARG A 391 -10.87 -0.46 -29.97
N LEU A 392 -11.60 -1.40 -29.35
CA LEU A 392 -11.64 -2.80 -29.78
C LEU A 392 -12.19 -2.94 -31.20
N VAL A 393 -13.32 -2.30 -31.52
CA VAL A 393 -13.97 -2.38 -32.84
C VAL A 393 -13.13 -1.72 -33.94
N LYS A 394 -12.48 -0.60 -33.62
CA LYS A 394 -11.56 0.09 -34.55
C LYS A 394 -10.28 -0.70 -34.81
N GLY A 395 -9.97 -1.67 -33.96
CA GLY A 395 -8.76 -2.49 -34.05
C GLY A 395 -7.53 -1.82 -33.44
N ASP A 396 -7.71 -0.73 -32.69
CA ASP A 396 -6.64 -0.04 -31.96
C ASP A 396 -6.06 -0.95 -30.86
N VAL A 397 -6.87 -1.90 -30.35
CA VAL A 397 -6.50 -2.84 -29.30
C VAL A 397 -6.76 -4.27 -29.74
N ARG A 398 -5.79 -5.16 -29.47
CA ARG A 398 -5.95 -6.61 -29.65
C ARG A 398 -5.43 -7.33 -28.43
N ILE A 399 -6.17 -8.35 -27.98
CA ILE A 399 -5.79 -9.19 -26.85
C ILE A 399 -5.68 -10.63 -27.36
N PRO A 400 -4.52 -11.04 -27.91
CA PRO A 400 -4.35 -12.36 -28.50
C PRO A 400 -4.68 -13.51 -27.55
N ASN A 401 -4.47 -13.32 -26.23
CA ASN A 401 -4.71 -14.36 -25.24
C ASN A 401 -6.20 -14.73 -25.08
N LEU A 402 -7.12 -13.85 -25.49
CA LEU A 402 -8.57 -14.09 -25.53
C LEU A 402 -9.05 -14.68 -26.86
N GLN A 403 -8.14 -14.79 -27.84
CA GLN A 403 -8.39 -15.42 -29.13
C GLN A 403 -7.86 -16.86 -29.11
N GLY A 404 -8.55 -17.77 -29.79
CA GLY A 404 -8.13 -19.16 -29.91
C GLY A 404 -9.25 -20.09 -30.38
N PRO A 405 -8.90 -21.32 -30.80
CA PRO A 405 -9.88 -22.28 -31.32
C PRO A 405 -10.82 -22.82 -30.23
N ASN A 406 -10.38 -22.79 -28.96
CA ASN A 406 -11.18 -23.24 -27.82
C ASN A 406 -11.68 -22.04 -27.04
N LYS A 407 -12.94 -22.11 -26.59
CA LYS A 407 -13.56 -21.06 -25.78
C LYS A 407 -12.90 -21.00 -24.40
N ARG A 408 -12.12 -19.95 -24.13
CA ARG A 408 -11.42 -19.76 -22.85
C ARG A 408 -12.27 -19.00 -21.85
N SER A 409 -12.09 -19.29 -20.58
CA SER A 409 -12.63 -18.49 -19.47
C SER A 409 -11.67 -17.33 -19.14
N PHE A 410 -12.20 -16.16 -18.83
CA PHE A 410 -11.36 -15.01 -18.44
C PHE A 410 -11.93 -14.22 -17.28
N ARG A 411 -11.03 -13.53 -16.56
CA ARG A 411 -11.35 -12.58 -15.52
C ARG A 411 -10.68 -11.24 -15.78
N VAL A 412 -11.36 -10.15 -15.45
CA VAL A 412 -10.74 -8.83 -15.33
C VAL A 412 -10.46 -8.51 -13.85
N THR A 413 -9.28 -8.00 -13.57
CA THR A 413 -8.90 -7.48 -12.25
C THR A 413 -8.36 -6.06 -12.41
N CYS A 414 -8.73 -5.17 -11.50
CA CYS A 414 -8.30 -3.77 -11.52
C CYS A 414 -7.70 -3.37 -10.17
N ASP A 415 -6.55 -2.71 -10.20
CA ASP A 415 -6.14 -1.83 -9.12
C ASP A 415 -6.27 -0.36 -9.54
N ARG A 416 -6.98 0.42 -8.73
CA ARG A 416 -7.15 1.86 -8.93
C ARG A 416 -6.34 2.65 -7.91
N ILE A 417 -5.49 3.53 -8.39
CA ILE A 417 -4.46 4.25 -7.63
C ILE A 417 -4.48 5.73 -8.03
N GLY A 418 -4.70 6.62 -7.05
CA GLY A 418 -4.74 8.07 -7.32
C GLY A 418 -5.96 8.48 -8.15
N GLY A 419 -5.97 9.72 -8.61
CA GLY A 419 -6.96 10.32 -9.50
C GLY A 419 -8.31 10.62 -8.84
N PRO A 420 -8.95 11.76 -9.16
CA PRO A 420 -10.29 12.12 -8.68
C PRO A 420 -11.40 11.32 -9.40
N HIS A 421 -11.28 10.00 -9.50
CA HIS A 421 -12.18 9.17 -10.31
C HIS A 421 -13.60 9.05 -9.71
N ALA A 422 -14.65 9.22 -10.53
CA ALA A 422 -16.03 8.90 -10.15
C ALA A 422 -16.30 7.38 -10.07
N PHE A 423 -15.52 6.57 -10.79
CA PHE A 423 -15.62 5.10 -10.78
C PHE A 423 -14.68 4.43 -9.76
N ARG A 424 -15.02 3.20 -9.37
CA ARG A 424 -14.16 2.33 -8.52
C ARG A 424 -13.57 1.17 -9.32
N ALA A 425 -12.54 0.53 -8.78
CA ALA A 425 -11.91 -0.65 -9.41
C ALA A 425 -12.93 -1.74 -9.84
N PRO A 426 -13.92 -2.14 -9.01
CA PRO A 426 -14.92 -3.12 -9.45
C PRO A 426 -15.79 -2.66 -10.63
N GLN A 427 -15.96 -1.35 -10.79
CA GLN A 427 -16.67 -0.79 -11.94
C GLN A 427 -15.79 -0.91 -13.19
N VAL A 428 -14.51 -0.56 -13.12
CA VAL A 428 -13.57 -0.79 -14.23
C VAL A 428 -13.55 -2.26 -14.66
N GLU A 429 -13.51 -3.19 -13.68
CA GLU A 429 -13.58 -4.64 -13.94
C GLU A 429 -14.85 -5.04 -14.68
N PHE A 430 -16.00 -4.49 -14.26
CA PHE A 430 -17.29 -4.78 -14.86
C PHE A 430 -17.41 -4.21 -16.28
N GLU A 431 -17.09 -2.94 -16.47
CA GLU A 431 -17.28 -2.22 -17.73
C GLU A 431 -16.31 -2.72 -18.81
N ILE A 432 -15.02 -2.79 -18.51
CA ILE A 432 -14.03 -3.30 -19.46
C ILE A 432 -14.21 -4.81 -19.68
N GLY A 433 -14.57 -5.56 -18.63
CA GLY A 433 -14.94 -6.97 -18.76
C GLY A 433 -16.16 -7.18 -19.66
N GLY A 434 -17.16 -6.30 -19.59
CA GLY A 434 -18.32 -6.29 -20.46
C GLY A 434 -17.95 -6.03 -21.92
N ALA A 435 -17.13 -5.00 -22.18
CA ALA A 435 -16.64 -4.68 -23.52
C ALA A 435 -15.87 -5.85 -24.15
N LEU A 436 -14.97 -6.48 -23.37
CA LEU A 436 -14.21 -7.65 -23.81
C LEU A 436 -15.12 -8.86 -24.05
N SER A 437 -16.05 -9.14 -23.13
CA SER A 437 -16.97 -10.28 -23.25
C SER A 437 -17.88 -10.17 -24.47
N GLU A 438 -18.29 -8.96 -24.83
CA GLU A 438 -19.12 -8.74 -26.02
C GLU A 438 -18.31 -8.88 -27.31
N TYR A 439 -17.11 -8.29 -27.34
CA TYR A 439 -16.25 -8.31 -28.52
C TYR A 439 -15.71 -9.72 -28.82
N TYR A 440 -15.25 -10.44 -27.79
CA TYR A 440 -14.69 -11.79 -27.89
C TYR A 440 -15.70 -12.91 -27.57
N LYS A 441 -17.01 -12.66 -27.72
CA LYS A 441 -18.10 -13.58 -27.33
C LYS A 441 -17.99 -15.02 -27.87
N ASP A 442 -17.36 -15.17 -29.04
CA ASP A 442 -17.20 -16.44 -29.75
C ASP A 442 -15.99 -17.24 -29.23
N THR A 443 -14.95 -16.56 -28.71
CA THR A 443 -13.68 -17.18 -28.29
C THR A 443 -13.46 -17.18 -26.78
N CYS A 444 -14.19 -16.38 -26.00
CA CYS A 444 -14.08 -16.38 -24.55
C CYS A 444 -15.41 -16.17 -23.81
N HIS A 445 -15.40 -16.39 -22.50
CA HIS A 445 -16.52 -16.10 -21.59
C HIS A 445 -16.00 -15.65 -20.21
N PRO A 446 -16.71 -14.76 -19.52
CA PRO A 446 -16.27 -14.27 -18.22
C PRO A 446 -16.49 -15.32 -17.12
N GLN A 447 -15.49 -15.50 -16.25
CA GLN A 447 -15.53 -16.38 -15.08
C GLN A 447 -14.68 -15.79 -13.94
N MET A 448 -15.20 -15.79 -12.71
CA MET A 448 -14.55 -15.09 -11.59
C MET A 448 -13.59 -15.96 -10.77
N GLU A 449 -13.79 -17.27 -10.81
CA GLU A 449 -13.03 -18.31 -10.11
C GLU A 449 -12.56 -19.33 -11.16
N ASP A 450 -11.42 -19.99 -10.96
CA ASP A 450 -10.87 -21.02 -11.88
C ASP A 450 -10.86 -20.62 -13.36
N TYR A 451 -10.40 -19.39 -13.66
CA TYR A 451 -10.32 -18.84 -15.01
C TYR A 451 -9.01 -19.23 -15.73
N ASP A 452 -9.03 -19.26 -17.07
CA ASP A 452 -7.85 -19.56 -17.89
C ASP A 452 -6.95 -18.34 -18.08
N VAL A 453 -7.55 -17.15 -18.25
CA VAL A 453 -6.85 -15.91 -18.57
C VAL A 453 -7.22 -14.79 -17.60
N GLN A 454 -6.21 -14.16 -17.00
CA GLN A 454 -6.40 -12.94 -16.22
C GLN A 454 -5.99 -11.71 -17.02
N ILE A 455 -6.95 -10.85 -17.32
CA ILE A 455 -6.70 -9.50 -17.85
C ILE A 455 -6.61 -8.53 -16.68
N ARG A 456 -5.51 -7.79 -16.61
CA ARG A 456 -5.31 -6.74 -15.62
C ARG A 456 -5.54 -5.39 -16.28
N VAL A 457 -6.39 -4.59 -15.66
CA VAL A 457 -6.70 -3.23 -16.10
C VAL A 457 -6.52 -2.29 -14.92
N ASP A 458 -5.30 -1.82 -14.74
CA ASP A 458 -4.97 -0.95 -13.62
C ASP A 458 -5.12 0.52 -14.02
N VAL A 459 -5.69 1.33 -13.12
CA VAL A 459 -5.82 2.78 -13.30
C VAL A 459 -4.86 3.46 -12.33
N VAL A 460 -3.89 4.19 -12.84
CA VAL A 460 -2.83 4.86 -12.07
C VAL A 460 -2.78 6.33 -12.45
N GLY A 461 -3.17 7.22 -11.53
CA GLY A 461 -3.39 8.62 -11.87
C GLY A 461 -4.45 8.69 -12.95
N ASN A 462 -4.13 9.27 -14.11
CA ASN A 462 -5.03 9.33 -15.27
C ASN A 462 -4.76 8.22 -16.30
N VAL A 463 -3.73 7.40 -16.10
CA VAL A 463 -3.31 6.39 -17.09
C VAL A 463 -3.96 5.06 -16.79
N VAL A 464 -4.56 4.45 -17.79
CA VAL A 464 -5.09 3.09 -17.74
C VAL A 464 -4.12 2.15 -18.44
N MET A 465 -3.68 1.11 -17.74
CA MET A 465 -2.77 0.08 -18.24
C MET A 465 -3.52 -1.23 -18.45
N VAL A 466 -3.44 -1.81 -19.66
CA VAL A 466 -4.10 -3.08 -19.98
C VAL A 466 -3.09 -4.13 -20.42
N GLY A 467 -3.15 -5.30 -19.76
CA GLY A 467 -2.28 -6.43 -20.10
C GLY A 467 -2.83 -7.79 -19.62
N THR A 468 -2.31 -8.87 -20.19
CA THR A 468 -2.55 -10.23 -19.66
C THR A 468 -1.51 -10.55 -18.61
N GLN A 469 -1.96 -10.86 -17.40
CA GLN A 469 -1.07 -11.24 -16.30
C GLN A 469 -0.49 -12.64 -16.56
N LEU A 470 0.84 -12.78 -16.54
CA LEU A 470 1.52 -14.03 -16.85
C LEU A 470 1.79 -14.89 -15.60
N ASN A 471 2.00 -14.25 -14.44
CA ASN A 471 2.13 -14.94 -13.16
C ASN A 471 0.76 -15.20 -12.52
N VAL A 472 0.56 -16.37 -11.91
CA VAL A 472 -0.70 -16.73 -11.24
C VAL A 472 -0.82 -16.01 -9.89
N GLU A 473 0.19 -16.10 -9.04
CA GLU A 473 0.25 -15.41 -7.75
C GLU A 473 1.16 -14.19 -7.82
N GLU A 474 0.91 -13.21 -6.94
CA GLU A 474 1.80 -12.05 -6.75
C GLU A 474 3.23 -12.53 -6.45
N MET A 475 4.21 -12.05 -7.22
CA MET A 475 5.61 -12.52 -7.16
C MET A 475 6.29 -12.26 -5.80
N ALA A 476 5.72 -11.35 -5.00
CA ALA A 476 6.13 -11.13 -3.61
C ALA A 476 5.76 -12.29 -2.66
N ARG A 477 4.84 -13.19 -3.04
CA ARG A 477 4.41 -14.36 -2.25
C ARG A 477 5.26 -15.59 -2.57
N ARG A 478 6.55 -15.54 -2.19
CA ARG A 478 7.51 -16.62 -2.45
C ARG A 478 8.00 -17.38 -1.22
N HIS A 479 7.74 -16.83 -0.03
CA HIS A 479 8.08 -17.48 1.24
C HIS A 479 6.83 -18.08 1.89
N PHE A 480 6.96 -19.31 2.35
CA PHE A 480 6.00 -20.02 3.16
C PHE A 480 6.09 -19.57 4.63
N THR A 481 5.31 -18.54 4.96
CA THR A 481 5.23 -18.02 6.34
C THR A 481 4.10 -18.70 7.12
N ARG A 482 4.43 -19.42 8.21
CA ARG A 482 3.44 -19.94 9.17
C ARG A 482 2.93 -18.86 10.13
N PHE A 483 3.77 -17.86 10.40
CA PHE A 483 3.45 -16.71 11.21
C PHE A 483 3.50 -15.44 10.38
N ARG A 484 2.42 -14.65 10.43
CA ARG A 484 2.41 -13.28 9.89
C ARG A 484 2.08 -12.30 11.00
N ASN A 485 2.93 -11.31 11.17
CA ASN A 485 2.65 -10.19 12.05
C ASN A 485 1.73 -9.17 11.32
N GLY A 486 0.92 -8.43 12.06
CA GLY A 486 -0.01 -7.43 11.50
C GLY A 486 0.69 -6.30 10.72
N VAL A 487 2.00 -6.10 10.94
CA VAL A 487 2.85 -5.14 10.22
C VAL A 487 4.05 -5.86 9.63
N THR A 488 3.85 -6.58 8.53
CA THR A 488 4.93 -7.29 7.83
C THR A 488 5.23 -6.59 6.51
N ILE A 489 6.52 -6.35 6.23
CA ILE A 489 6.97 -5.83 4.93
C ILE A 489 6.76 -6.88 3.83
N LYS A 490 6.42 -6.44 2.61
CA LYS A 490 6.36 -7.36 1.46
C LYS A 490 7.78 -7.72 0.99
N CYS A 491 7.95 -8.95 0.50
CA CYS A 491 9.25 -9.50 0.11
C CYS A 491 9.93 -8.69 -1.00
N ASN A 492 9.16 -8.14 -1.94
CA ASN A 492 9.70 -7.33 -3.02
C ASN A 492 10.32 -6.01 -2.53
N LEU A 493 9.71 -5.36 -1.55
CA LEU A 493 10.30 -4.18 -0.92
C LEU A 493 11.50 -4.55 -0.03
N ALA A 494 11.43 -5.68 0.68
CA ALA A 494 12.56 -6.20 1.46
C ALA A 494 13.78 -6.47 0.55
N TYR A 495 13.56 -7.06 -0.62
CA TYR A 495 14.59 -7.27 -1.64
C TYR A 495 15.25 -5.95 -2.07
N VAL A 496 14.46 -4.92 -2.40
CA VAL A 496 14.98 -3.59 -2.75
C VAL A 496 15.85 -3.02 -1.63
N MET A 497 15.43 -3.17 -0.36
CA MET A 497 16.21 -2.70 0.79
C MET A 497 17.53 -3.45 0.96
N LEU A 498 17.54 -4.77 0.77
CA LEU A 498 18.74 -5.61 0.84
C LEU A 498 19.74 -5.28 -0.27
N ARG A 499 19.23 -5.02 -1.48
CA ARG A 499 20.03 -4.56 -2.61
C ARG A 499 20.64 -3.17 -2.35
N CYS A 500 19.88 -2.23 -1.78
CA CYS A 500 20.40 -0.93 -1.34
C CYS A 500 21.50 -1.04 -0.27
N ALA A 501 21.43 -2.09 0.56
CA ALA A 501 22.40 -2.36 1.62
C ALA A 501 23.70 -3.01 1.11
N ASN A 502 23.77 -3.38 -0.17
CA ASN A 502 24.88 -4.14 -0.75
C ASN A 502 25.11 -5.50 -0.07
N VAL A 503 24.04 -6.25 0.21
CA VAL A 503 24.18 -7.60 0.77
C VAL A 503 24.81 -8.55 -0.25
N GLN A 504 25.88 -9.24 0.15
CA GLN A 504 26.61 -10.21 -0.68
C GLN A 504 26.72 -11.57 0.04
N PRO A 505 26.96 -12.67 -0.69
CA PRO A 505 27.35 -13.95 -0.08
C PRO A 505 28.50 -13.78 0.93
N GLY A 506 28.41 -14.43 2.08
CA GLY A 506 29.36 -14.35 3.19
C GLY A 506 29.09 -13.22 4.20
N HIS A 507 28.20 -12.27 3.89
CA HIS A 507 27.89 -11.16 4.80
C HIS A 507 27.10 -11.61 6.03
N LEU A 508 27.32 -10.90 7.15
CA LEU A 508 26.45 -10.89 8.31
C LEU A 508 25.41 -9.76 8.17
N VAL A 509 24.15 -10.15 8.00
CA VAL A 509 22.99 -9.24 7.87
C VAL A 509 22.18 -9.26 9.16
N VAL A 510 21.88 -8.07 9.69
CA VAL A 510 21.13 -7.91 10.94
C VAL A 510 19.82 -7.17 10.71
N ASP A 511 18.72 -7.73 11.22
CA ASP A 511 17.43 -7.05 11.33
C ASP A 511 17.05 -6.87 12.82
N PRO A 512 17.28 -5.68 13.41
CA PRO A 512 17.03 -5.42 14.81
C PRO A 512 15.54 -5.26 15.18
N PHE A 513 14.64 -5.22 14.19
CA PHE A 513 13.18 -5.15 14.39
C PHE A 513 12.48 -6.17 13.48
N CYS A 514 12.89 -7.43 13.59
CA CYS A 514 12.66 -8.43 12.56
C CYS A 514 11.20 -8.85 12.38
N GLY A 515 10.33 -8.66 13.37
CA GLY A 515 8.92 -9.05 13.26
C GLY A 515 8.78 -10.53 12.93
N GLY A 516 8.21 -10.83 11.75
CA GLY A 516 8.08 -12.19 11.22
C GLY A 516 9.31 -12.74 10.49
N GLY A 517 10.40 -11.97 10.37
CA GLY A 517 11.66 -12.38 9.77
C GLY A 517 11.75 -12.20 8.24
N THR A 518 10.79 -11.54 7.59
CA THR A 518 10.71 -11.47 6.12
C THR A 518 11.96 -10.92 5.44
N ILE A 519 12.61 -9.89 6.01
CA ILE A 519 13.85 -9.33 5.46
C ILE A 519 14.97 -10.37 5.49
N LEU A 520 15.09 -11.12 6.59
CA LEU A 520 16.13 -12.14 6.74
C LEU A 520 15.92 -13.32 5.80
N LEU A 521 14.67 -13.76 5.62
CA LEU A 521 14.34 -14.84 4.67
C LEU A 521 14.65 -14.41 3.24
N GLU A 522 14.32 -13.17 2.87
CA GLU A 522 14.65 -12.64 1.55
C GLU A 522 16.16 -12.51 1.34
N ALA A 523 16.92 -12.10 2.38
CA ALA A 523 18.37 -12.01 2.34
C ALA A 523 19.03 -13.37 2.09
N MET A 524 18.54 -14.40 2.77
CA MET A 524 19.01 -15.77 2.56
C MET A 524 18.70 -16.25 1.15
N GLU A 525 17.46 -16.06 0.71
CA GLU A 525 17.00 -16.57 -0.57
C GLU A 525 17.69 -15.88 -1.76
N MET A 526 17.91 -14.57 -1.71
CA MET A 526 18.60 -13.83 -2.78
C MET A 526 20.10 -14.16 -2.90
N THR A 527 20.71 -14.73 -1.86
CA THR A 527 22.15 -15.07 -1.83
C THR A 527 22.40 -16.58 -1.94
N GLY A 528 21.36 -17.39 -2.19
CA GLY A 528 21.48 -18.85 -2.20
C GLY A 528 21.86 -19.43 -0.83
N LYS A 529 21.37 -18.80 0.24
CA LYS A 529 21.60 -19.16 1.66
C LYS A 529 23.05 -19.02 2.11
N GLN A 530 23.82 -18.17 1.44
CA GLN A 530 25.25 -17.93 1.73
C GLN A 530 25.50 -16.75 2.69
N VAL A 531 24.45 -16.12 3.23
CA VAL A 531 24.58 -15.08 4.28
C VAL A 531 24.32 -15.67 5.66
N LYS A 532 24.88 -15.01 6.68
CA LYS A 532 24.47 -15.20 8.06
C LYS A 532 23.50 -14.10 8.45
N CYS A 533 22.38 -14.48 9.04
CA CYS A 533 21.30 -13.58 9.45
C CYS A 533 21.15 -13.58 10.97
N ILE A 534 21.02 -12.39 11.57
CA ILE A 534 20.62 -12.24 12.98
C ILE A 534 19.39 -11.33 13.05
N GLY A 535 18.30 -11.85 13.61
CA GLY A 535 17.07 -11.12 13.86
C GLY A 535 16.87 -10.82 15.33
N MET A 536 16.34 -9.64 15.64
CA MET A 536 15.95 -9.27 16.99
C MET A 536 14.53 -8.69 16.99
N ASP A 537 13.74 -9.04 17.99
CA ASP A 537 12.46 -8.39 18.25
C ASP A 537 12.17 -8.41 19.75
N VAL A 538 11.64 -7.31 20.28
CA VAL A 538 11.27 -7.21 21.72
C VAL A 538 10.06 -8.09 22.04
N SER A 539 9.19 -8.33 21.06
CA SER A 539 8.02 -9.19 21.20
C SER A 539 8.44 -10.66 21.12
N GLY A 540 8.30 -11.37 22.24
CA GLY A 540 8.51 -12.82 22.27
C GLY A 540 7.61 -13.58 21.30
N LYS A 541 6.42 -13.06 20.98
CA LYS A 541 5.53 -13.64 19.96
C LYS A 541 6.13 -13.52 18.56
N SER A 542 6.61 -12.33 18.19
CA SER A 542 7.25 -12.06 16.90
C SER A 542 8.52 -12.89 16.74
N ALA A 543 9.41 -12.86 17.74
CA ALA A 543 10.65 -13.64 17.73
C ALA A 543 10.40 -15.16 17.60
N ARG A 544 9.38 -15.71 18.26
CA ARG A 544 8.97 -17.12 18.06
C ARG A 544 8.47 -17.36 16.64
N GLY A 545 7.59 -16.49 16.14
CA GLY A 545 7.06 -16.59 14.78
C GLY A 545 8.12 -16.51 13.68
N ALA A 546 9.12 -15.63 13.85
CA ALA A 546 10.27 -15.55 12.94
C ALA A 546 11.10 -16.84 12.93
N ARG A 547 11.32 -17.48 14.10
CA ARG A 547 11.97 -18.80 14.17
C ARG A 547 11.17 -19.89 13.48
N GLU A 548 9.85 -19.86 13.63
CA GLU A 548 8.95 -20.82 12.95
C GLU A 548 9.00 -20.64 11.43
N ASN A 549 9.01 -19.39 10.93
CA ASN A 549 9.17 -19.11 9.51
C ASN A 549 10.53 -19.57 8.98
N ALA A 550 11.64 -19.25 9.68
CA ALA A 550 12.97 -19.70 9.28
C ALA A 550 13.10 -21.23 9.25
N ARG A 551 12.45 -21.93 10.19
CA ARG A 551 12.38 -23.40 10.18
C ARG A 551 11.57 -23.92 8.99
N ALA A 552 10.47 -23.24 8.65
CA ALA A 552 9.62 -23.63 7.54
C ALA A 552 10.31 -23.47 6.17
N GLU A 553 11.23 -22.50 6.04
CA GLU A 553 12.07 -22.26 4.85
C GLU A 553 13.32 -23.17 4.74
N ASN A 554 13.48 -24.12 5.67
CA ASN A 554 14.64 -25.00 5.75
C ASN A 554 15.96 -24.21 5.71
N CYS A 555 16.05 -23.15 6.53
CA CYS A 555 17.29 -22.40 6.73
C CYS A 555 18.39 -23.32 7.30
N PRO A 556 19.63 -23.30 6.75
CA PRO A 556 20.72 -24.10 7.28
C PRO A 556 20.95 -23.85 8.78
N PRO A 557 21.29 -24.86 9.59
CA PRO A 557 21.53 -24.67 11.01
C PRO A 557 22.57 -23.57 11.27
N GLY A 558 22.25 -22.61 12.14
CA GLY A 558 23.14 -21.49 12.49
C GLY A 558 23.23 -20.35 11.47
N SER A 559 22.58 -20.47 10.31
CA SER A 559 22.55 -19.40 9.30
C SER A 559 21.56 -18.28 9.61
N CYS A 560 20.53 -18.53 10.43
CA CYS A 560 19.55 -17.54 10.85
C CYS A 560 19.26 -17.67 12.35
N GLU A 561 19.78 -16.73 13.14
CA GLU A 561 19.62 -16.70 14.59
C GLU A 561 18.63 -15.60 14.98
N ILE A 562 17.60 -15.93 15.76
CA ILE A 562 16.57 -14.96 16.17
C ILE A 562 16.56 -14.82 17.70
N HIS A 563 16.71 -13.60 18.19
CA HIS A 563 16.73 -13.26 19.61
C HIS A 563 15.51 -12.45 20.02
N CYS A 564 14.98 -12.73 21.21
CA CYS A 564 13.96 -11.90 21.84
C CYS A 564 14.69 -10.87 22.71
N THR A 565 14.96 -9.68 22.18
CA THR A 565 15.79 -8.67 22.84
C THR A 565 15.47 -7.27 22.34
N ASP A 566 15.93 -6.26 23.07
CA ASP A 566 15.74 -4.86 22.73
C ASP A 566 16.84 -4.40 21.76
N ALA A 567 16.43 -3.82 20.63
CA ALA A 567 17.32 -3.25 19.61
C ALA A 567 18.26 -2.16 20.15
N ARG A 568 17.94 -1.53 21.28
CA ARG A 568 18.84 -0.57 21.96
C ARG A 568 20.07 -1.24 22.58
N ALA A 569 20.08 -2.57 22.70
CA ALA A 569 21.13 -3.35 23.33
C ALA A 569 21.92 -4.23 22.33
N LEU A 570 22.08 -3.79 21.07
CA LEU A 570 22.76 -4.55 20.01
C LEU A 570 24.12 -5.13 20.42
N ARG A 571 24.96 -4.33 21.09
CA ARG A 571 26.31 -4.72 21.55
C ARG A 571 26.33 -5.85 22.58
N LYS A 572 25.18 -6.25 23.14
CA LYS A 572 25.10 -7.45 24.03
C LYS A 572 25.11 -8.76 23.23
N HIS A 573 24.73 -8.71 21.96
CA HIS A 573 24.54 -9.89 21.11
C HIS A 573 25.46 -9.90 19.88
N LEU A 574 26.07 -8.76 19.57
CA LEU A 574 26.90 -8.57 18.38
C LEU A 574 28.27 -8.04 18.82
N GLN A 575 29.31 -8.54 18.15
CA GLN A 575 30.68 -8.03 18.34
C GLN A 575 30.84 -6.69 17.63
N ASP A 576 31.74 -5.86 18.14
CA ASP A 576 32.10 -4.61 17.46
C ASP A 576 32.71 -4.94 16.08
N GLU A 577 32.38 -4.12 15.08
CA GLU A 577 32.85 -4.23 13.69
C GLU A 577 32.67 -5.61 13.03
N SER A 578 31.59 -6.32 13.40
CA SER A 578 31.29 -7.66 12.87
C SER A 578 30.20 -7.67 11.81
N VAL A 579 29.34 -6.65 11.75
CA VAL A 579 28.13 -6.62 10.91
C VAL A 579 28.40 -5.90 9.60
N ASP A 580 28.11 -6.58 8.48
CA ASP A 580 28.27 -6.00 7.13
C ASP A 580 27.12 -5.05 6.78
N SER A 581 25.88 -5.41 7.16
CA SER A 581 24.70 -4.61 6.82
C SER A 581 23.59 -4.76 7.86
N ILE A 582 22.90 -3.65 8.14
CA ILE A 582 21.68 -3.64 8.94
C ILE A 582 20.51 -3.26 8.05
N VAL A 583 19.47 -4.10 7.98
CA VAL A 583 18.30 -3.86 7.12
C VAL A 583 17.04 -4.11 7.92
N SER A 584 16.16 -3.10 8.04
CA SER A 584 15.02 -3.20 8.96
C SER A 584 13.81 -2.34 8.60
N ASN A 585 12.62 -2.88 8.83
CA ASN A 585 11.38 -2.12 8.83
C ASN A 585 11.09 -1.59 10.24
N LEU A 586 11.45 -0.33 10.49
CA LEU A 586 11.37 0.25 11.83
C LEU A 586 9.92 0.43 12.30
N PRO A 587 9.63 0.37 13.62
CA PRO A 587 8.29 0.59 14.13
C PRO A 587 7.80 2.02 13.83
N TRP A 588 6.57 2.18 13.34
CA TRP A 588 6.04 3.49 12.90
C TRP A 588 5.30 4.29 13.98
N GLY A 589 5.01 3.69 15.15
CA GLY A 589 4.30 4.35 16.25
C GLY A 589 2.78 4.54 16.05
N VAL A 590 2.21 3.97 14.98
CA VAL A 590 0.78 4.15 14.61
C VAL A 590 -0.16 3.19 15.37
N MET A 591 0.30 1.98 15.72
CA MET A 591 -0.56 0.93 16.31
C MET A 591 -0.56 0.86 17.84
N THR A 592 0.31 1.61 18.53
CA THR A 592 0.49 1.43 19.99
C THR A 592 -0.27 2.45 20.85
N GLY A 593 -1.02 3.40 20.28
CA GLY A 593 -1.66 4.46 21.05
C GLY A 593 -0.68 5.21 21.96
N SER A 594 0.63 5.09 21.70
CA SER A 594 1.65 5.49 22.64
C SER A 594 1.76 7.00 22.58
N LYS A 595 1.34 7.64 23.67
CA LYS A 595 1.21 9.08 23.85
C LYS A 595 2.52 9.88 23.69
N ASN A 596 3.62 9.30 23.22
CA ASN A 596 4.94 9.95 23.19
C ASN A 596 5.72 9.70 21.89
N VAL A 597 5.59 10.61 20.92
CA VAL A 597 6.50 10.75 19.77
C VAL A 597 7.98 10.81 20.18
N ASN A 598 8.24 11.31 21.40
CA ASN A 598 9.57 11.39 21.99
C ASN A 598 10.22 10.01 22.26
N ASP A 599 9.41 8.98 22.53
CA ASP A 599 9.92 7.62 22.80
C ASP A 599 10.44 6.97 21.51
N LEU A 600 9.74 7.16 20.39
CA LEU A 600 10.18 6.64 19.09
C LEU A 600 11.45 7.32 18.58
N GLN A 601 11.58 8.63 18.78
CA GLN A 601 12.80 9.36 18.44
C GLN A 601 14.00 8.86 19.27
N SER A 602 13.78 8.67 20.58
CA SER A 602 14.81 8.16 21.49
C SER A 602 15.23 6.74 21.11
N LEU A 603 14.26 5.88 20.74
CA LEU A 603 14.52 4.54 20.22
C LEU A 603 15.45 4.58 19.00
N TYR A 604 15.10 5.37 17.98
CA TYR A 604 15.90 5.48 16.75
C TYR A 604 17.30 6.02 17.03
N GLU A 605 17.43 7.03 17.90
CA GLU A 605 18.72 7.62 18.24
C GLU A 605 19.62 6.61 18.98
N ILE A 606 19.12 5.94 20.01
CA ILE A 606 19.89 4.95 20.78
C ILE A 606 20.29 3.77 19.88
N PHE A 607 19.36 3.28 19.06
CA PHE A 607 19.63 2.26 18.06
C PHE A 607 20.77 2.68 17.13
N LEU A 608 20.66 3.84 16.47
CA LEU A 608 21.70 4.31 15.54
C LEU A 608 23.05 4.55 16.24
N ARG A 609 23.07 5.01 17.49
CA ARG A 609 24.32 5.15 18.26
C ARG A 609 25.01 3.82 18.52
N THR A 610 24.24 2.79 18.85
CA THR A 610 24.76 1.44 19.14
C THR A 610 25.12 0.66 17.88
N ALA A 611 24.35 0.83 16.80
CA ALA A 611 24.61 0.25 15.49
C ALA A 611 25.99 0.65 14.93
N TRP A 612 26.47 1.86 15.21
CA TRP A 612 27.74 2.36 14.67
C TRP A 612 28.95 1.53 15.13
N TYR A 613 28.90 0.99 16.35
CA TYR A 613 29.98 0.18 16.92
C TYR A 613 30.03 -1.22 16.29
N VAL A 614 28.87 -1.83 16.03
CA VAL A 614 28.80 -3.22 15.53
C VAL A 614 29.00 -3.31 14.02
N LEU A 615 28.74 -2.22 13.29
CA LEU A 615 28.86 -2.17 11.84
C LEU A 615 30.34 -2.09 11.41
N LYS A 616 30.73 -2.83 10.38
CA LYS A 616 32.05 -2.70 9.74
C LYS A 616 32.22 -1.32 9.09
N ASP A 617 33.46 -0.93 8.84
CA ASP A 617 33.74 0.29 8.07
C ASP A 617 33.04 0.25 6.70
N LYS A 618 32.47 1.40 6.29
CA LYS A 618 31.60 1.53 5.10
C LYS A 618 30.37 0.62 5.07
N GLY A 619 30.04 -0.07 6.16
CA GLY A 619 28.81 -0.85 6.24
C GLY A 619 27.57 0.03 6.14
N ARG A 620 26.49 -0.52 5.59
CA ARG A 620 25.25 0.23 5.32
C ARG A 620 24.12 -0.14 6.26
N ILE A 621 23.31 0.85 6.61
CA ILE A 621 22.04 0.67 7.31
C ILE A 621 20.92 1.14 6.38
N VAL A 622 19.97 0.23 6.10
CA VAL A 622 18.79 0.51 5.28
C VAL A 622 17.53 0.36 6.11
N MET A 623 16.76 1.43 6.21
CA MET A 623 15.59 1.51 7.10
C MET A 623 14.35 1.89 6.31
N LEU A 624 13.24 1.19 6.58
CA LEU A 624 11.91 1.62 6.14
C LEU A 624 11.23 2.38 7.29
N VAL A 625 10.91 3.67 7.08
CA VAL A 625 10.30 4.54 8.09
C VAL A 625 9.15 5.36 7.54
N LEU A 626 8.08 5.54 8.32
CA LEU A 626 6.98 6.42 7.92
C LEU A 626 7.37 7.91 7.92
N ARG A 627 8.26 8.33 8.83
CA ARG A 627 8.68 9.73 9.01
C ARG A 627 10.13 9.96 8.58
N GLY A 628 10.40 9.90 7.28
CA GLY A 628 11.76 10.05 6.73
C GLY A 628 12.50 11.31 7.19
N LEU A 629 11.84 12.47 7.17
CA LEU A 629 12.43 13.75 7.63
C LEU A 629 12.83 13.75 9.10
N GLN A 630 12.12 13.01 9.96
CA GLN A 630 12.49 12.89 11.37
C GLN A 630 13.76 12.06 11.50
N LEU A 631 13.85 10.94 10.78
CA LEU A 631 15.05 10.10 10.79
C LEU A 631 16.27 10.83 10.23
N THR A 632 16.13 11.57 9.13
CA THR A 632 17.26 12.35 8.57
C THR A 632 17.75 13.43 9.53
N ARG A 633 16.86 14.04 10.32
CA ARG A 633 17.26 14.95 11.42
C ARG A 633 18.04 14.22 12.52
N ILE A 634 17.66 13.00 12.88
CA ILE A 634 18.40 12.18 13.86
C ILE A 634 19.79 11.83 13.32
N VAL A 635 19.87 11.37 12.07
CA VAL A 635 21.14 11.04 11.40
C VAL A 635 22.06 12.26 11.37
N ARG A 636 21.52 13.45 11.04
CA ARG A 636 22.27 14.72 11.08
C ARG A 636 22.72 15.12 12.48
N LYS A 637 21.98 14.79 13.54
CA LYS A 637 22.42 15.02 14.93
C LYS A 637 23.56 14.10 15.36
N LEU A 638 23.66 12.93 14.74
CA LEU A 638 24.75 11.97 14.94
C LEU A 638 25.99 12.31 14.08
N SER A 639 26.17 13.60 13.75
CA SER A 639 27.23 14.16 12.89
C SER A 639 28.54 13.39 12.98
N GLY A 640 29.06 13.01 11.82
CA GLY A 640 30.35 12.31 11.69
C GLY A 640 30.28 10.79 11.82
N ARG A 641 29.19 10.20 12.34
CA ARG A 641 29.05 8.73 12.40
C ARG A 641 28.53 8.11 11.11
N TYR A 642 27.63 8.82 10.43
CA TYR A 642 26.93 8.31 9.26
C TYR A 642 26.85 9.34 8.14
N ARG A 643 26.97 8.86 6.91
CA ARG A 643 26.68 9.59 5.68
C ARG A 643 25.29 9.18 5.19
N LEU A 644 24.40 10.15 4.98
CA LEU A 644 23.09 9.89 4.34
C LEU A 644 23.32 9.72 2.84
N LEU A 645 23.08 8.52 2.32
CA LEU A 645 23.21 8.22 0.89
C LEU A 645 21.91 8.52 0.14
N ARG A 646 20.78 8.04 0.67
CA ARG A 646 19.47 8.17 0.02
C ARG A 646 18.30 8.25 1.00
N CYS A 647 17.20 8.84 0.52
CA CYS A 647 15.91 8.87 1.20
C CYS A 647 14.81 8.89 0.14
N ASN A 648 14.28 7.71 -0.21
CA ASN A 648 13.31 7.54 -1.30
C ASN A 648 11.93 7.18 -0.75
N VAL A 649 10.89 7.89 -1.17
CA VAL A 649 9.50 7.57 -0.80
C VAL A 649 9.02 6.39 -1.64
N VAL A 650 8.42 5.41 -0.98
CA VAL A 650 7.83 4.22 -1.63
C VAL A 650 6.42 4.02 -1.15
N ARG A 651 5.56 3.47 -2.03
CA ARG A 651 4.19 3.12 -1.65
C ARG A 651 4.10 1.71 -1.10
N THR A 652 3.44 1.59 0.04
CA THR A 652 2.88 0.33 0.56
C THR A 652 1.35 0.37 0.45
N THR A 653 0.64 -0.71 0.79
CA THR A 653 -0.81 -0.81 0.63
C THR A 653 -1.57 0.38 1.23
N ASN A 654 -1.18 0.80 2.43
CA ASN A 654 -1.91 1.83 3.20
C ASN A 654 -1.06 3.08 3.54
N ASN A 655 0.26 3.03 3.34
CA ASN A 655 1.18 4.06 3.81
C ASN A 655 2.25 4.40 2.75
N LEU A 656 2.89 5.56 2.93
CA LEU A 656 3.98 6.06 2.09
C LEU A 656 5.28 6.16 2.89
N PRO A 657 5.90 5.04 3.31
CA PRO A 657 7.17 5.09 4.00
C PRO A 657 8.33 5.54 3.09
N CYS A 658 9.45 5.89 3.72
CA CYS A 658 10.71 6.19 3.06
C CYS A 658 11.71 5.05 3.28
N ILE A 659 12.39 4.63 2.22
CA ILE A 659 13.63 3.86 2.31
C ILE A 659 14.76 4.87 2.57
N VAL A 660 15.36 4.80 3.74
CA VAL A 660 16.50 5.64 4.14
C VAL A 660 17.76 4.78 4.17
N VAL A 661 18.76 5.18 3.40
CA VAL A 661 20.05 4.50 3.29
C VAL A 661 21.13 5.39 3.88
N ILE A 662 21.82 4.88 4.89
CA ILE A 662 22.96 5.54 5.51
C ILE A 662 24.17 4.60 5.53
N GLU A 663 25.36 5.17 5.54
CA GLU A 663 26.64 4.43 5.55
C GLU A 663 27.48 4.87 6.74
N LYS A 664 28.14 3.92 7.42
CA LYS A 664 29.09 4.24 8.50
C LYS A 664 30.28 4.99 7.92
N ILE A 665 30.63 6.10 8.58
CA ILE A 665 31.88 6.82 8.34
C ILE A 665 32.92 6.22 9.27
N GLY A 666 34.05 5.77 8.70
CA GLY A 666 35.19 5.22 9.43
C GLY A 666 35.83 6.24 10.37
N VAL A 667 36.48 5.74 11.42
CA VAL A 667 37.06 6.54 12.51
C VAL A 667 38.13 7.51 12.01
N ASP A 668 38.93 7.09 11.02
CA ASP A 668 40.00 7.93 10.45
C ASP A 668 39.43 9.17 9.73
N THR A 669 38.37 8.98 8.94
CA THR A 669 37.64 10.06 8.27
C THR A 669 36.88 10.98 9.24
N LEU A 670 36.41 10.44 10.36
CA LEU A 670 35.80 11.23 11.43
C LEU A 670 36.85 12.13 12.11
N ASN A 671 38.04 11.59 12.38
CA ASN A 671 39.15 12.35 12.93
C ASN A 671 39.60 13.45 11.96
N ASP A 672 39.66 13.17 10.66
CA ASP A 672 39.99 14.19 9.64
C ASP A 672 38.90 15.26 9.50
N ALA A 673 37.63 14.88 9.59
CA ALA A 673 36.52 15.84 9.58
C ALA A 673 36.49 16.71 10.85
N ILE A 674 36.78 16.13 12.01
CA ILE A 674 36.91 16.85 13.28
C ILE A 674 38.16 17.76 13.24
N LYS A 675 39.30 17.27 12.76
CA LYS A 675 40.53 18.06 12.56
C LYS A 675 40.30 19.20 11.58
N GLY A 676 39.56 18.97 10.49
CA GLY A 676 39.17 20.00 9.53
C GLY A 676 38.23 21.06 10.12
N GLN A 677 37.24 20.65 10.93
CA GLN A 677 36.37 21.59 11.65
C GLN A 677 37.12 22.37 12.73
N LEU A 678 38.01 21.74 13.49
CA LEU A 678 38.85 22.39 14.48
C LEU A 678 39.83 23.38 13.82
N ALA A 679 40.45 23.01 12.69
CA ALA A 679 41.35 23.86 11.92
C ALA A 679 40.62 25.05 11.25
N TYR A 680 39.36 24.87 10.87
CA TYR A 680 38.50 25.95 10.39
C TYR A 680 38.11 26.88 11.54
N MET A 681 37.70 26.34 12.69
CA MET A 681 37.32 27.14 13.86
C MET A 681 38.49 27.90 14.49
N SER A 682 39.71 27.34 14.46
CA SER A 682 40.92 28.00 14.95
C SER A 682 41.31 29.23 14.12
N GLN A 683 40.75 29.43 12.92
CA GLN A 683 40.95 30.63 12.11
C GLN A 683 40.11 31.83 12.59
N TYR A 684 39.09 31.61 13.43
CA TYR A 684 38.12 32.63 13.83
C TYR A 684 38.08 32.90 15.34
N VAL A 685 38.93 32.25 16.12
CA VAL A 685 38.95 32.37 17.59
C VAL A 685 40.38 32.69 18.04
N ASN A 686 40.57 33.84 18.69
CA ASN A 686 41.76 34.05 19.54
C ASN A 686 41.69 33.01 20.67
N VAL A 687 42.56 32.02 20.54
CA VAL A 687 42.48 30.70 21.17
C VAL A 687 42.50 30.80 22.69
N SER A 688 41.51 30.22 23.38
CA SER A 688 41.64 29.94 24.82
C SER A 688 42.70 28.85 25.03
N SER A 689 43.47 28.95 26.11
CA SER A 689 44.57 28.02 26.42
C SER A 689 44.16 26.55 26.39
N GLU A 690 42.91 26.23 26.74
CA GLU A 690 42.33 24.88 26.67
C GLU A 690 42.25 24.32 25.23
N MET A 691 41.86 25.13 24.24
CA MET A 691 41.81 24.71 22.84
C MET A 691 43.21 24.56 22.24
N TYR A 692 44.17 25.41 22.64
CA TYR A 692 45.57 25.30 22.20
C TYR A 692 46.21 24.02 22.73
N HIS A 693 45.94 23.66 23.99
CA HIS A 693 46.44 22.41 24.59
C HIS A 693 45.83 21.16 23.97
N ALA A 694 44.54 21.18 23.59
CA ALA A 694 43.90 20.06 22.92
C ALA A 694 44.43 19.78 21.50
N ILE A 695 44.91 20.81 20.81
CA ILE A 695 45.45 20.71 19.42
C ILE A 695 46.91 20.20 19.41
N HIS A 696 47.68 20.45 20.46
CA HIS A 696 49.14 20.22 20.46
C HIS A 696 49.64 19.08 21.37
N MET A 697 48.76 18.28 21.98
CA MET A 697 49.16 17.20 22.90
C MET A 697 49.56 15.85 22.25
N GLU A 698 49.63 15.73 20.91
CA GLU A 698 50.19 14.51 20.28
C GLU A 698 51.74 14.51 20.18
N ASP A 699 52.44 15.62 20.51
CA ASP A 699 53.90 15.74 20.32
C ASP A 699 54.78 15.68 21.58
N ILE A 700 54.24 15.38 22.77
CA ILE A 700 55.06 15.20 23.99
C ILE A 700 55.07 13.74 24.44
N ALA A 701 55.67 12.90 23.59
CA ALA A 701 56.30 11.65 24.00
C ALA A 701 57.83 11.86 24.01
N GLY A 702 58.33 12.70 24.92
CA GLY A 702 59.76 12.95 25.02
C GLY A 702 60.16 13.98 26.07
N GLY A 703 60.29 13.54 27.32
CA GLY A 703 61.24 14.12 28.27
C GLY A 703 60.74 15.21 29.23
N SER A 704 61.06 14.95 30.50
CA SER A 704 61.26 15.88 31.63
C SER A 704 60.07 16.58 32.32
N GLU A 705 59.93 16.17 33.59
CA GLU A 705 59.55 16.91 34.81
C GLU A 705 58.18 17.58 34.92
N VAL A 706 57.40 17.02 35.85
CA VAL A 706 56.17 17.58 36.42
C VAL A 706 56.55 18.72 37.37
N PRO A 707 56.03 19.96 37.20
CA PRO A 707 55.97 20.93 38.27
C PRO A 707 54.64 20.82 39.03
N ASP A 708 54.74 21.12 40.32
CA ASP A 708 53.74 20.93 41.35
C ASP A 708 52.37 21.57 41.11
N ARG A 709 51.36 20.90 41.67
CA ARG A 709 50.04 21.46 41.97
C ARG A 709 50.20 22.56 43.02
N ASP A 710 50.03 23.82 42.64
CA ASP A 710 49.35 24.85 43.43
C ASP A 710 49.18 26.12 42.56
N ASP A 711 48.09 26.86 42.81
CA ASP A 711 47.64 28.12 42.18
C ASP A 711 46.74 28.06 40.92
N MET A 712 45.46 27.71 41.15
CA MET A 712 44.21 28.54 41.01
C MET A 712 44.12 29.62 39.90
N PRO A 713 42.92 29.95 39.34
CA PRO A 713 41.64 30.07 40.07
C PRO A 713 40.42 29.31 39.53
#